data_AF-A0A7J3LZQ7-F1
#
_entry.id   AF-A0A7J3LZQ7-F1
#
_cell.length_a   1.000
_cell.length_b   1.000
_cell.length_c   1.000
_cell.angle_alpha   90.00
_cell.angle_beta   90.00
_cell.angle_gamma   90.00
#
_symmetry.space_group_name_H-M   'P 1'
#
loop_
_entity.id
_entity.type
_entity.pdbx_description
1 polymer ?
#
loop_
_entity_poly.entity_id
_entity_poly.type
_entity_poly.pdbx_seq_one_letter_code
_entity_poly.pdbx_strand_id
1 'polypeptide(L)'
;MPMAEIFHEVDVAIENARKNRHRFLVFLCSSNFKEAIKIAGKLVSENLEKNAKKDLLLVGRENFLELVKDFAGERFHWKDSSQVLGRTFSALIMDLTEGFHPNDLGIVVETIEEGGIIVAISPPLEKWFNMKSKWHEDLISEPFTIEDVVGRFYRRFIERTLEAKGVIIYDVDSGRIVKRYEFERISSSREEIVIPEKTRIKKKLYKLCATQDQVRVVSLFERFFEREKERKAVVITADRGRGKTAVLGIVTPALVSRLERILKRPVRVLVVAPTPQSVQTYFRFLMKAMKRQGMRDFFVKKSEEDMITVLNSKYARVEYAVPRRAIEEREFADILIVDEAAGIEAPVLLQITTNVRHMIFSTTVHGYEGTGRSFNVRFLKKLESDETIEVEKIHMSEPIRYGNGDPIEAWLYDVLLLNAQPAELDEKDFEKIKAQKLEFRMLEKEELMKNERMLREFFGIYVLAHYRNRPSDLAILLDTPNHFPFAVFVNGKIVCSLHIAIEGGLGDDVIEKIRRGYKPKGQIIPDLALKHFWNYEFAKKKGLRVVRIATHPNAMDFGIGSFALQKIVEWANQNSLDWVGSGFGISDELMKFWIKNGFIPVHITPQRNEVSGEFTAIVLKPIRDFENVERMNVEFIRRFIEYLSDELGDLEVTTAIRVLKTLKKEIDVCKPKFGAVEIERLQKYFEGLGFYEYISDLARPLVRFYYSKLGDAKLSEVEEKAIVAKCLQLRPWREIDASEKYSTLLAGLKKIWEWYLGKYL
;
A
#
# COMPACT_ATOMS: atom_id res chain seq x y z
N MET A 1 42.23 23.28 17.43
CA MET A 1 41.36 23.00 18.59
C MET A 1 39.83 23.16 18.36
N PRO A 2 39.26 23.18 17.12
CA PRO A 2 37.78 23.09 16.96
C PRO A 2 37.18 21.69 17.20
N MET A 3 37.95 20.62 16.97
CA MET A 3 37.46 19.24 17.06
C MET A 3 37.08 18.80 18.48
N ALA A 4 37.75 19.31 19.52
CA ALA A 4 37.54 18.85 20.89
C ALA A 4 36.11 19.10 21.40
N GLU A 5 35.47 20.15 20.90
CA GLU A 5 34.12 20.55 21.32
C GLU A 5 33.06 19.56 20.83
N ILE A 6 33.14 19.10 19.58
CA ILE A 6 32.21 18.09 19.06
C ILE A 6 32.40 16.73 19.72
N PHE A 7 33.64 16.31 19.98
CA PHE A 7 33.89 15.06 20.71
C PHE A 7 33.28 15.10 22.12
N HIS A 8 33.43 16.23 22.82
CA HIS A 8 32.81 16.41 24.13
C HIS A 8 31.27 16.35 24.08
N GLU A 9 30.66 17.05 23.12
CA GLU A 9 29.20 17.04 22.93
C GLU A 9 28.68 15.63 22.59
N VAL A 10 29.40 14.89 21.75
CA VAL A 10 29.08 13.51 21.39
C VAL A 10 29.24 12.58 22.58
N ASP A 11 30.23 12.77 23.45
CA ASP A 11 30.36 11.99 24.68
C ASP A 11 29.17 12.20 25.63
N VAL A 12 28.70 13.44 25.78
CA VAL A 12 27.48 13.76 26.54
C VAL A 12 26.26 13.07 25.92
N ALA A 13 26.15 13.10 24.58
CA ALA A 13 25.06 12.42 23.87
C ALA A 13 25.11 10.90 24.06
N ILE A 14 26.30 10.28 23.97
CA ILE A 14 26.48 8.82 24.19
C ILE A 14 26.01 8.43 25.60
N GLU A 15 26.42 9.18 26.62
CA GLU A 15 26.06 8.86 28.01
C GLU A 15 24.54 8.93 28.22
N ASN A 16 23.91 10.01 27.75
CA ASN A 16 22.47 10.19 27.84
C ASN A 16 21.69 9.18 27.00
N ALA A 17 22.11 8.95 25.75
CA ALA A 17 21.49 7.99 24.85
C ALA A 17 21.52 6.57 25.44
N ARG A 18 22.66 6.13 25.99
CA ARG A 18 22.76 4.80 26.64
C ARG A 18 21.89 4.68 27.88
N LYS A 19 21.89 5.70 28.75
CA LYS A 19 21.03 5.72 29.96
C LYS A 19 19.55 5.60 29.59
N ASN A 20 19.13 6.22 28.50
CA ASN A 20 17.76 6.17 28.01
C ASN A 20 17.49 5.00 27.05
N ARG A 21 18.50 4.22 26.65
CA ARG A 21 18.41 3.24 25.55
C ARG A 21 17.97 3.85 24.22
N HIS A 22 18.35 5.09 23.96
CA HIS A 22 18.02 5.85 22.76
C HIS A 22 19.18 5.88 21.78
N ARG A 23 18.90 6.32 20.56
CA ARG A 23 19.85 6.66 19.51
C ARG A 23 20.10 8.16 19.51
N PHE A 24 21.16 8.59 18.85
CA PHE A 24 21.42 10.00 18.58
C PHE A 24 22.05 10.17 17.20
N LEU A 25 21.93 11.37 16.65
CA LEU A 25 22.29 11.68 15.27
C LEU A 25 23.22 12.89 15.22
N VAL A 26 24.29 12.79 14.43
CA VAL A 26 25.28 13.84 14.23
C VAL A 26 25.30 14.21 12.75
N PHE A 27 24.94 15.44 12.41
CA PHE A 27 25.13 16.00 11.08
C PHE A 27 26.49 16.68 10.99
N LEU A 28 27.31 16.22 10.06
CA LEU A 28 28.57 16.86 9.68
C LEU A 28 28.34 17.63 8.39
N CYS A 29 28.06 18.93 8.51
CA CYS A 29 27.88 19.85 7.40
C CYS A 29 29.25 20.30 6.89
N SER A 30 29.57 19.99 5.64
CA SER A 30 30.87 20.37 5.07
C SER A 30 30.81 20.52 3.55
N SER A 31 31.57 21.49 3.03
CA SER A 31 31.97 21.55 1.63
C SER A 31 33.14 20.60 1.32
N ASN A 32 33.93 20.22 2.34
CA ASN A 32 35.03 19.27 2.24
C ASN A 32 34.61 17.84 2.61
N PHE A 33 34.11 17.10 1.63
CA PHE A 33 33.58 15.75 1.83
C PHE A 33 34.57 14.77 2.49
N LYS A 34 35.87 14.82 2.14
CA LYS A 34 36.88 13.91 2.69
C LYS A 34 37.15 14.18 4.17
N GLU A 35 37.13 15.44 4.57
CA GLU A 35 37.33 15.84 5.97
C GLU A 35 36.16 15.40 6.84
N ALA A 36 34.92 15.59 6.36
CA ALA A 36 33.74 15.08 7.05
C ALA A 36 33.77 13.55 7.24
N ILE A 37 34.21 12.77 6.23
CA ILE A 37 34.39 11.31 6.35
C ILE A 37 35.44 10.97 7.43
N LYS A 38 36.56 11.68 7.46
CA LYS A 38 37.61 11.47 8.47
C LYS A 38 37.09 11.73 9.88
N ILE A 39 36.30 12.79 10.07
CA ILE A 39 35.68 13.10 11.36
C ILE A 39 34.64 12.04 11.72
N ALA A 40 33.78 11.66 10.78
CA ALA A 40 32.77 10.61 10.97
C ALA A 40 33.40 9.30 11.45
N GLY A 41 34.49 8.88 10.81
CA GLY A 41 35.23 7.69 11.20
C GLY A 41 35.74 7.73 12.64
N LYS A 42 36.28 8.87 13.09
CA LYS A 42 36.74 9.04 14.47
C LYS A 42 35.59 9.00 15.48
N LEU A 43 34.51 9.72 15.22
CA LEU A 43 33.33 9.74 16.10
C LEU A 43 32.72 8.34 16.25
N VAL A 44 32.63 7.60 15.14
CA VAL A 44 32.11 6.24 15.14
C VAL A 44 33.08 5.28 15.84
N SER A 45 34.39 5.36 15.57
CA SER A 45 35.36 4.46 16.20
C SER A 45 35.35 4.59 17.72
N GLU A 46 35.30 5.83 18.24
CA GLU A 46 35.24 6.08 19.69
C GLU A 46 33.95 5.55 20.31
N ASN A 47 32.80 5.71 19.65
CA ASN A 47 31.56 5.13 20.15
C ASN A 47 31.55 3.59 20.09
N LEU A 48 32.08 3.00 19.02
CA LEU A 48 32.17 1.55 18.86
C LEU A 48 33.14 0.91 19.85
N GLU A 49 34.23 1.58 20.22
CA GLU A 49 35.12 1.13 21.31
C GLU A 49 34.39 1.04 22.64
N LYS A 50 33.46 1.97 22.89
CA LYS A 50 32.62 2.00 24.08
C LYS A 50 31.44 1.00 24.01
N ASN A 51 31.15 0.38 22.86
CA ASN A 51 30.01 -0.51 22.64
C ASN A 51 30.41 -2.00 22.69
N ALA A 52 29.50 -2.86 23.14
CA ALA A 52 29.73 -4.31 23.21
C ALA A 52 29.72 -4.98 21.82
N LYS A 53 28.96 -4.44 20.87
CA LYS A 53 28.96 -4.83 19.46
C LYS A 53 29.62 -3.74 18.62
N LYS A 54 30.32 -4.15 17.56
CA LYS A 54 31.14 -3.27 16.71
C LYS A 54 30.66 -3.25 15.26
N ASP A 55 29.37 -3.49 15.03
CA ASP A 55 28.81 -3.59 13.69
C ASP A 55 28.52 -2.19 13.13
N LEU A 56 29.14 -1.86 12.00
CA LEU A 56 29.04 -0.58 11.32
C LEU A 56 28.33 -0.74 9.97
N LEU A 57 27.34 0.11 9.72
CA LEU A 57 26.68 0.25 8.43
C LEU A 57 27.15 1.54 7.72
N LEU A 58 27.52 1.41 6.46
CA LEU A 58 27.96 2.50 5.57
C LEU A 58 27.01 2.58 4.37
N VAL A 59 26.28 3.69 4.23
CA VAL A 59 25.31 3.87 3.13
C VAL A 59 25.59 5.14 2.34
N GLY A 60 25.73 5.02 1.02
CA GLY A 60 25.94 6.18 0.16
C GLY A 60 25.94 5.84 -1.32
N ARG A 61 26.42 6.77 -2.14
CA ARG A 61 26.67 6.55 -3.57
C ARG A 61 28.08 6.00 -3.81
N GLU A 62 28.37 5.63 -5.07
CA GLU A 62 29.65 5.03 -5.48
C GLU A 62 30.88 5.76 -4.94
N ASN A 63 30.96 7.09 -5.09
CA ASN A 63 32.09 7.90 -4.60
C ASN A 63 32.28 7.80 -3.08
N PHE A 64 31.18 7.84 -2.30
CA PHE A 64 31.25 7.64 -0.85
C PHE A 64 31.80 6.26 -0.50
N LEU A 65 31.24 5.21 -1.13
CA LEU A 65 31.59 3.83 -0.85
C LEU A 65 33.06 3.52 -1.18
N GLU A 66 33.62 4.18 -2.19
CA GLU A 66 35.04 4.09 -2.51
C GLU A 66 35.91 4.77 -1.44
N LEU A 67 35.51 5.95 -0.95
CA LEU A 67 36.26 6.68 0.08
C LEU A 67 36.24 6.00 1.46
N VAL A 68 35.18 5.24 1.77
CA VAL A 68 35.06 4.48 3.02
C VAL A 68 35.44 3.00 2.87
N LYS A 69 36.09 2.61 1.76
CA LYS A 69 36.41 1.20 1.48
C LYS A 69 37.26 0.52 2.56
N ASP A 70 38.07 1.32 3.26
CA ASP A 70 39.00 0.88 4.31
C ASP A 70 38.33 0.85 5.70
N PHE A 71 37.08 1.31 5.82
CA PHE A 71 36.34 1.22 7.08
C PHE A 71 35.88 -0.22 7.29
N ALA A 72 36.07 -0.73 8.51
CA ALA A 72 35.57 -2.04 8.92
C ALA A 72 34.05 -1.97 9.15
N GLY A 73 33.29 -2.18 8.07
CA GLY A 73 31.83 -2.14 8.09
C GLY A 73 31.21 -2.65 6.81
N GLU A 74 29.90 -2.87 6.86
CA GLU A 74 29.12 -3.30 5.71
C GLU A 74 28.68 -2.11 4.88
N ARG A 75 28.83 -2.24 3.56
CA ARG A 75 28.69 -1.15 2.59
C ARG A 75 27.52 -1.43 1.67
N PHE A 76 26.57 -0.50 1.62
CA PHE A 76 25.41 -0.60 0.75
C PHE A 76 25.22 0.68 -0.06
N HIS A 77 24.88 0.53 -1.32
CA HIS A 77 24.41 1.64 -2.12
C HIS A 77 22.98 2.02 -1.70
N TRP A 78 22.58 3.30 -1.82
CA TRP A 78 21.22 3.74 -1.49
C TRP A 78 20.12 2.89 -2.17
N LYS A 79 20.34 2.52 -3.44
CA LYS A 79 19.44 1.65 -4.23
C LYS A 79 19.25 0.24 -3.64
N ASP A 80 20.18 -0.21 -2.81
CA ASP A 80 20.19 -1.54 -2.18
C ASP A 80 19.75 -1.50 -0.71
N SER A 81 19.14 -0.39 -0.26
CA SER A 81 18.65 -0.20 1.11
C SER A 81 17.73 -1.33 1.59
N SER A 82 16.94 -1.93 0.69
CA SER A 82 16.05 -3.06 1.01
C SER A 82 16.79 -4.30 1.53
N GLN A 83 18.08 -4.47 1.19
CA GLN A 83 18.89 -5.60 1.66
C GLN A 83 19.27 -5.49 3.14
N VAL A 84 19.22 -4.29 3.74
CA VAL A 84 19.50 -4.11 5.17
C VAL A 84 18.30 -4.45 6.07
N LEU A 85 17.15 -4.78 5.49
CA LEU A 85 15.94 -5.11 6.24
C LEU A 85 16.12 -6.33 7.14
N GLY A 86 15.59 -6.23 8.36
CA GLY A 86 15.67 -7.30 9.36
C GLY A 86 17.05 -7.48 10.00
N ARG A 87 18.01 -6.61 9.65
CA ARG A 87 19.33 -6.53 10.28
C ARG A 87 19.32 -5.46 11.37
N THR A 88 20.38 -5.46 12.18
CA THR A 88 20.58 -4.50 13.27
C THR A 88 22.05 -4.15 13.36
N PHE A 89 22.39 -2.86 13.47
CA PHE A 89 23.76 -2.35 13.58
C PHE A 89 23.92 -1.42 14.77
N SER A 90 25.15 -1.24 15.25
CA SER A 90 25.47 -0.40 16.41
C SER A 90 25.88 1.02 16.00
N ALA A 91 26.27 1.23 14.73
CA ALA A 91 26.57 2.55 14.19
C ALA A 91 26.23 2.64 12.70
N LEU A 92 25.95 3.86 12.25
CA LEU A 92 25.67 4.20 10.86
C LEU A 92 26.46 5.43 10.43
N ILE A 93 27.13 5.36 9.28
CA ILE A 93 27.57 6.54 8.54
C ILE A 93 26.81 6.56 7.22
N MET A 94 26.10 7.65 6.96
CA MET A 94 25.34 7.83 5.72
C MET A 94 25.73 9.11 4.99
N ASP A 95 25.80 9.03 3.67
CA ASP A 95 26.08 10.14 2.77
C ASP A 95 24.79 10.78 2.25
N LEU A 96 24.57 12.04 2.62
CA LEU A 96 23.45 12.87 2.17
C LEU A 96 23.88 14.03 1.26
N THR A 97 25.15 14.09 0.83
CA THR A 97 25.73 15.26 0.12
C THR A 97 25.08 15.60 -1.23
N GLU A 98 24.55 14.60 -1.92
CA GLU A 98 23.73 14.76 -3.13
C GLU A 98 22.26 14.36 -2.89
N GLY A 99 21.81 14.37 -1.63
CA GLY A 99 20.47 13.97 -1.23
C GLY A 99 20.23 12.46 -1.26
N PHE A 100 19.06 12.06 -0.77
CA PHE A 100 18.60 10.68 -0.58
C PHE A 100 17.13 10.52 -0.99
N HIS A 101 16.71 9.31 -1.33
CA HIS A 101 15.30 9.03 -1.54
C HIS A 101 14.59 8.84 -0.17
N PRO A 102 13.42 9.47 0.07
CA PRO A 102 12.78 9.49 1.41
C PRO A 102 12.52 8.11 2.02
N ASN A 103 12.16 7.12 1.19
CA ASN A 103 11.90 5.76 1.67
C ASN A 103 13.17 5.08 2.19
N ASP A 104 14.32 5.34 1.56
CA ASP A 104 15.59 4.68 1.92
C ASP A 104 16.12 5.19 3.26
N LEU A 105 15.92 6.48 3.55
CA LEU A 105 16.21 7.03 4.87
C LEU A 105 15.42 6.30 5.96
N GLY A 106 14.12 6.09 5.71
CA GLY A 106 13.23 5.34 6.62
C GLY A 106 13.74 3.93 6.90
N ILE A 107 14.25 3.23 5.87
CA ILE A 107 14.82 1.89 6.01
C ILE A 107 16.09 1.91 6.86
N VAL A 108 17.06 2.75 6.49
CA VAL A 108 18.43 2.68 6.98
C VAL A 108 18.52 3.13 8.45
N VAL A 109 17.84 4.22 8.82
CA VAL A 109 17.85 4.76 10.18
C VAL A 109 17.26 3.77 11.20
N GLU A 110 16.20 3.04 10.83
CA GLU A 110 15.54 2.06 11.70
C GLU A 110 16.37 0.80 12.02
N THR A 111 17.50 0.60 11.32
CA THR A 111 18.39 -0.56 11.57
C THR A 111 19.27 -0.40 12.81
N ILE A 112 19.35 0.80 13.38
CA ILE A 112 20.27 1.11 14.47
C ILE A 112 19.66 0.76 15.84
N GLU A 113 20.44 0.10 16.68
CA GLU A 113 20.05 -0.28 18.06
C GLU A 113 20.28 0.85 19.08
N GLU A 114 19.74 0.67 20.29
CA GLU A 114 19.95 1.53 21.45
C GLU A 114 21.43 1.83 21.71
N GLY A 115 21.73 3.07 22.09
CA GLY A 115 23.10 3.56 22.29
C GLY A 115 23.89 3.75 20.99
N GLY A 116 23.28 3.49 19.84
CA GLY A 116 23.90 3.64 18.53
C GLY A 116 24.04 5.09 18.09
N ILE A 117 25.16 5.37 17.41
CA ILE A 117 25.45 6.65 16.78
C ILE A 117 25.06 6.59 15.31
N ILE A 118 24.38 7.63 14.83
CA ILE A 118 24.17 7.87 13.41
C ILE A 118 24.95 9.11 13.01
N VAL A 119 25.80 9.01 12.00
CA VAL A 119 26.55 10.15 11.45
C VAL A 119 26.08 10.39 10.02
N ALA A 120 25.47 11.54 9.79
CA ALA A 120 25.02 12.00 8.49
C ALA A 120 26.06 12.98 7.92
N ILE A 121 26.73 12.58 6.84
CA ILE A 121 27.58 13.49 6.08
C ILE A 121 26.67 14.33 5.20
N SER A 122 26.67 15.62 5.46
CA SER A 122 25.69 16.57 4.97
C SER A 122 26.39 17.66 4.16
N PRO A 123 25.78 18.20 3.10
CA PRO A 123 26.28 19.43 2.51
C PRO A 123 26.13 20.60 3.50
N PRO A 124 26.72 21.77 3.19
CA PRO A 124 26.46 23.00 3.95
C PRO A 124 24.95 23.29 4.05
N LEU A 125 24.53 23.89 5.15
CA LEU A 125 23.11 24.07 5.49
C LEU A 125 22.34 24.83 4.40
N GLU A 126 22.98 25.84 3.80
CA GLU A 126 22.42 26.67 2.74
C GLU A 126 22.08 25.86 1.48
N LYS A 127 22.85 24.80 1.19
CA LYS A 127 22.63 23.96 0.01
C LYS A 127 21.30 23.20 0.09
N TRP A 128 20.85 22.83 1.30
CA TRP A 128 19.60 22.08 1.48
C TRP A 128 18.36 22.83 0.97
N PHE A 129 18.34 24.16 1.10
CA PHE A 129 17.18 25.00 0.74
C PHE A 129 16.85 25.00 -0.76
N ASN A 130 17.82 24.65 -1.59
CA ASN A 130 17.72 24.57 -3.05
C ASN A 130 18.22 23.23 -3.60
N MET A 131 18.38 22.21 -2.74
CA MET A 131 18.97 20.95 -3.15
C MET A 131 18.04 20.20 -4.11
N LYS A 132 18.63 19.65 -5.17
CA LYS A 132 18.02 18.69 -6.08
C LYS A 132 18.89 17.44 -6.09
N SER A 133 18.28 16.28 -6.21
CA SER A 133 18.98 15.00 -6.18
C SER A 133 18.62 14.16 -7.40
N LYS A 134 19.50 13.24 -7.82
CA LYS A 134 19.32 12.41 -9.01
C LYS A 134 17.98 11.68 -9.07
N TRP A 135 17.42 11.24 -7.95
CA TRP A 135 16.12 10.56 -7.96
C TRP A 135 14.94 11.48 -8.33
N HIS A 136 15.10 12.81 -8.32
CA HIS A 136 14.10 13.72 -8.89
C HIS A 136 13.99 13.53 -10.41
N GLU A 137 15.07 13.13 -11.10
CA GLU A 137 15.06 12.78 -12.53
C GLU A 137 14.15 11.57 -12.82
N ASP A 138 13.86 10.75 -11.81
CA ASP A 138 12.91 9.65 -11.91
C ASP A 138 11.47 10.04 -11.68
N LEU A 139 11.22 11.24 -11.13
CA LEU A 139 9.88 11.73 -10.84
C LEU A 139 9.35 12.69 -11.90
N ILE A 140 10.23 13.39 -12.59
CA ILE A 140 9.84 14.39 -13.56
C ILE A 140 9.25 13.71 -14.80
N SER A 141 8.07 14.20 -15.20
CA SER A 141 7.44 13.85 -16.45
C SER A 141 7.69 14.93 -17.49
N GLU A 142 7.85 14.53 -18.75
CA GLU A 142 7.88 15.46 -19.87
C GLU A 142 6.62 16.34 -19.88
N PRO A 143 6.71 17.62 -20.29
CA PRO A 143 7.88 18.31 -20.86
C PRO A 143 8.82 18.95 -19.81
N PHE A 144 8.58 18.72 -18.51
CA PHE A 144 9.37 19.35 -17.46
C PHE A 144 10.77 18.75 -17.36
N THR A 145 11.68 19.50 -16.76
CA THR A 145 13.07 19.12 -16.52
C THR A 145 13.43 19.25 -15.04
N ILE A 146 14.65 18.86 -14.68
CA ILE A 146 15.17 19.01 -13.31
C ILE A 146 15.23 20.48 -12.88
N GLU A 147 15.29 21.41 -13.83
CA GLU A 147 15.32 22.85 -13.57
C GLU A 147 13.99 23.34 -12.96
N ASP A 148 12.87 22.75 -13.37
CA ASP A 148 11.52 23.09 -12.91
C ASP A 148 11.21 22.55 -11.50
N VAL A 149 11.99 21.59 -11.02
CA VAL A 149 11.84 21.05 -9.67
C VAL A 149 12.25 22.08 -8.63
N VAL A 150 11.48 22.19 -7.55
CA VAL A 150 11.82 23.01 -6.39
C VAL A 150 11.95 22.07 -5.19
N GLY A 151 13.13 21.99 -4.58
CA GLY A 151 13.45 21.06 -3.48
C GLY A 151 12.80 21.41 -2.14
N ARG A 152 11.45 21.45 -2.08
CA ARG A 152 10.69 21.78 -0.87
C ARG A 152 10.81 20.68 0.17
N PHE A 153 10.80 19.42 -0.23
CA PHE A 153 10.99 18.30 0.68
C PHE A 153 12.31 18.43 1.46
N TYR A 154 13.41 18.74 0.77
CA TYR A 154 14.71 18.89 1.42
C TYR A 154 14.82 20.14 2.29
N ARG A 155 14.19 21.23 1.89
CA ARG A 155 14.02 22.40 2.75
C ARG A 155 13.31 22.02 4.05
N ARG A 156 12.16 21.35 3.97
CA ARG A 156 11.44 20.85 5.16
C ARG A 156 12.34 19.95 6.00
N PHE A 157 13.00 18.99 5.35
CA PHE A 157 13.85 18.02 6.02
C PHE A 157 14.91 18.70 6.89
N ILE A 158 15.61 19.71 6.37
CA ILE A 158 16.64 20.40 7.15
C ILE A 158 16.04 21.30 8.24
N GLU A 159 14.94 22.01 7.96
CA GLU A 159 14.23 22.85 8.94
C GLU A 159 13.76 22.02 10.15
N ARG A 160 13.15 20.86 9.89
CA ARG A 160 12.69 19.96 10.96
C ARG A 160 13.85 19.26 11.67
N THR A 161 14.96 19.03 10.98
CA THR A 161 16.19 18.50 11.60
C THR A 161 16.83 19.52 12.55
N LEU A 162 16.76 20.82 12.23
CA LEU A 162 17.21 21.90 13.12
C LEU A 162 16.35 22.00 14.40
N GLU A 163 15.07 21.66 14.33
CA GLU A 163 14.16 21.64 15.49
C GLU A 163 14.23 20.32 16.29
N ALA A 164 14.88 19.29 15.75
CA ALA A 164 14.80 17.93 16.29
C ALA A 164 15.64 17.74 17.54
N LYS A 165 15.03 17.12 18.55
CA LYS A 165 15.75 16.68 19.76
C LYS A 165 16.66 15.50 19.44
N GLY A 166 17.73 15.31 20.21
CA GLY A 166 18.68 14.20 20.01
C GLY A 166 19.58 14.31 18.77
N VAL A 167 19.52 15.43 18.04
CA VAL A 167 20.36 15.72 16.87
C VAL A 167 21.41 16.77 17.21
N ILE A 168 22.68 16.49 16.89
CA ILE A 168 23.80 17.44 16.91
C ILE A 168 24.07 17.88 15.46
N ILE A 169 24.29 19.17 15.23
CA ILE A 169 24.69 19.69 13.91
C ILE A 169 26.01 20.43 14.07
N TYR A 170 27.00 20.02 13.29
CA TYR A 170 28.34 20.58 13.30
C TYR A 170 28.74 21.01 11.90
N ASP A 171 29.14 22.27 11.81
CA ASP A 171 29.74 22.83 10.61
C ASP A 171 31.25 22.55 10.68
N VAL A 172 31.69 21.61 9.84
CA VAL A 172 33.09 21.18 9.74
C VAL A 172 33.95 22.32 9.19
N ASP A 173 33.41 23.13 8.29
CA ASP A 173 34.17 24.16 7.58
C ASP A 173 34.51 25.32 8.51
N SER A 174 33.56 25.74 9.36
CA SER A 174 33.80 26.75 10.40
C SER A 174 34.32 26.17 11.73
N GLY A 175 34.22 24.85 11.90
CA GLY A 175 34.59 24.13 13.11
C GLY A 175 33.67 24.40 14.31
N ARG A 176 32.41 24.78 14.07
CA ARG A 176 31.46 25.20 15.12
C ARG A 176 30.26 24.26 15.23
N ILE A 177 29.78 24.06 16.45
CA ILE A 177 28.50 23.39 16.69
C ILE A 177 27.38 24.39 16.40
N VAL A 178 26.58 24.09 15.38
CA VAL A 178 25.38 24.85 15.02
C VAL A 178 24.22 24.51 15.95
N LYS A 179 24.12 23.22 16.33
CA LYS A 179 23.09 22.72 17.24
C LYS A 179 23.65 21.67 18.19
N ARG A 180 23.40 21.86 19.48
CA ARG A 180 23.82 20.96 20.56
C ARG A 180 22.80 19.84 20.79
N TYR A 181 23.20 18.85 21.57
CA TYR A 181 22.36 17.73 21.97
C TYR A 181 21.32 18.18 23.00
N GLU A 182 20.06 18.22 22.58
CA GLU A 182 18.94 18.72 23.38
C GLU A 182 17.97 17.58 23.73
N PHE A 183 18.41 16.66 24.59
CA PHE A 183 17.53 15.62 25.12
C PHE A 183 17.93 15.18 26.52
N GLU A 184 16.97 15.23 27.44
CA GLU A 184 17.17 14.87 28.85
C GLU A 184 16.68 13.45 29.16
N ARG A 185 17.02 12.98 30.36
CA ARG A 185 16.68 11.63 30.82
C ARG A 185 15.18 11.43 31.01
N ILE A 186 14.65 10.33 30.48
CA ILE A 186 13.28 9.84 30.75
C ILE A 186 13.35 8.71 31.80
N SER A 187 12.39 8.70 32.75
CA SER A 187 12.43 7.82 33.93
C SER A 187 12.25 6.32 33.64
N SER A 188 11.60 5.93 32.54
CA SER A 188 11.56 4.54 32.08
C SER A 188 11.41 4.43 30.56
N SER A 189 12.46 3.97 29.88
CA SER A 189 12.42 3.71 28.43
C SER A 189 12.01 2.29 28.06
N ARG A 190 11.89 1.39 29.05
CA ARG A 190 11.51 -0.01 28.83
C ARG A 190 10.75 -0.57 30.03
N GLU A 191 9.71 -1.35 29.75
CA GLU A 191 9.00 -2.10 30.79
C GLU A 191 9.80 -3.35 31.21
N GLU A 192 9.68 -3.74 32.47
CA GLU A 192 10.28 -4.99 32.94
C GLU A 192 9.50 -6.20 32.42
N ILE A 193 10.22 -7.24 32.00
CA ILE A 193 9.60 -8.46 31.47
C ILE A 193 9.12 -9.34 32.63
N VAL A 194 7.80 -9.42 32.80
CA VAL A 194 7.14 -10.25 33.81
C VAL A 194 6.41 -11.40 33.12
N ILE A 195 6.95 -12.61 33.27
CA ILE A 195 6.33 -13.84 32.73
C ILE A 195 5.27 -14.35 33.72
N PRO A 196 4.04 -14.69 33.25
CA PRO A 196 3.00 -15.21 34.14
C PRO A 196 3.43 -16.51 34.87
N GLU A 197 3.00 -16.67 36.13
CA GLU A 197 3.40 -17.81 36.95
C GLU A 197 2.75 -19.13 36.49
N LYS A 198 1.45 -19.09 36.19
CA LYS A 198 0.65 -20.20 35.66
C LYS A 198 0.43 -19.98 34.17
N THR A 199 1.00 -20.85 33.34
CA THR A 199 0.92 -20.74 31.88
C THR A 199 0.54 -22.10 31.26
N ARG A 200 -0.36 -22.07 30.29
CA ARG A 200 -0.63 -23.23 29.40
C ARG A 200 0.46 -23.38 28.34
N ILE A 201 1.04 -22.26 27.92
CA ILE A 201 2.18 -22.22 27.02
C ILE A 201 3.45 -22.43 27.84
N LYS A 202 4.44 -23.17 27.30
CA LYS A 202 5.69 -23.44 28.02
C LYS A 202 6.43 -22.12 28.32
N LYS A 203 6.86 -21.91 29.56
CA LYS A 203 7.68 -20.74 29.97
C LYS A 203 8.93 -20.53 29.09
N LYS A 204 9.47 -21.58 28.47
CA LYS A 204 10.58 -21.50 27.52
C LYS A 204 10.27 -20.66 26.27
N LEU A 205 9.00 -20.57 25.85
CA LEU A 205 8.57 -19.75 24.72
C LEU A 205 8.46 -18.28 25.14
N TYR A 206 7.92 -18.00 26.33
CA TYR A 206 7.92 -16.65 26.91
C TYR A 206 9.32 -16.05 27.01
N LYS A 207 10.33 -16.86 27.36
CA LYS A 207 11.74 -16.45 27.42
C LYS A 207 12.36 -16.07 26.05
N LEU A 208 11.65 -16.27 24.93
CA LEU A 208 12.08 -15.77 23.62
C LEU A 208 11.57 -14.35 23.33
N CYS A 209 10.63 -13.84 24.13
CA CYS A 209 10.11 -12.48 23.99
C CYS A 209 11.18 -11.47 24.41
N ALA A 210 11.35 -10.43 23.61
CA ALA A 210 12.24 -9.32 23.90
C ALA A 210 11.56 -8.25 24.74
N THR A 211 10.25 -8.06 24.61
CA THR A 211 9.50 -6.97 25.28
C THR A 211 8.34 -7.51 26.09
N GLN A 212 7.83 -6.71 27.03
CA GLN A 212 6.66 -7.11 27.81
C GLN A 212 5.39 -7.15 26.95
N ASP A 213 5.30 -6.32 25.91
CA ASP A 213 4.25 -6.42 24.89
C ASP A 213 4.23 -7.79 24.21
N GLN A 214 5.38 -8.35 23.85
CA GLN A 214 5.45 -9.69 23.25
C GLN A 214 4.97 -10.76 24.24
N VAL A 215 5.27 -10.61 25.54
CA VAL A 215 4.74 -11.50 26.59
C VAL A 215 3.22 -11.40 26.71
N ARG A 216 2.65 -10.19 26.65
CA ARG A 216 1.19 -9.98 26.63
C ARG A 216 0.55 -10.66 25.41
N VAL A 217 1.16 -10.52 24.23
CA VAL A 217 0.71 -11.21 23.00
C VAL A 217 0.75 -12.72 23.17
N VAL A 218 1.86 -13.31 23.61
CA VAL A 218 1.93 -14.77 23.83
C VAL A 218 0.88 -15.23 24.86
N SER A 219 0.61 -14.42 25.89
CA SER A 219 -0.41 -14.71 26.91
C SER A 219 -1.83 -14.70 26.37
N LEU A 220 -2.14 -13.80 25.42
CA LEU A 220 -3.43 -13.80 24.73
C LEU A 220 -3.71 -15.16 24.07
N PHE A 221 -2.70 -15.74 23.44
CA PHE A 221 -2.83 -17.01 22.73
C PHE A 221 -3.03 -18.25 23.62
N GLU A 222 -2.90 -18.13 24.95
CA GLU A 222 -3.29 -19.23 25.85
C GLU A 222 -4.79 -19.58 25.76
N ARG A 223 -5.59 -18.60 25.36
CA ARG A 223 -7.05 -18.68 25.19
C ARG A 223 -7.49 -18.67 23.73
N PHE A 224 -6.55 -18.80 22.77
CA PHE A 224 -6.86 -18.71 21.33
C PHE A 224 -7.91 -19.70 20.82
N PHE A 225 -7.98 -20.90 21.40
CA PHE A 225 -8.96 -21.92 21.03
C PHE A 225 -10.21 -21.90 21.92
N GLU A 226 -10.24 -21.05 22.95
CA GLU A 226 -11.45 -20.77 23.71
C GLU A 226 -12.21 -19.71 22.94
N ARG A 227 -13.40 -20.05 22.45
CA ARG A 227 -14.20 -19.17 21.60
C ARG A 227 -15.67 -19.32 21.91
N GLU A 228 -16.39 -18.22 21.81
CA GLU A 228 -17.84 -18.14 21.96
C GLU A 228 -18.55 -18.22 20.60
N LYS A 229 -17.87 -17.84 19.52
CA LYS A 229 -18.39 -17.85 18.15
C LYS A 229 -17.75 -18.94 17.28
N GLU A 230 -18.31 -19.15 16.09
CA GLU A 230 -17.84 -20.20 15.15
C GLU A 230 -16.40 -19.97 14.68
N ARG A 231 -15.98 -18.72 14.52
CA ARG A 231 -14.67 -18.31 14.01
C ARG A 231 -14.00 -17.37 14.99
N LYS A 232 -12.67 -17.44 15.11
CA LYS A 232 -11.88 -16.58 15.99
C LYS A 232 -10.76 -15.89 15.23
N ALA A 233 -10.66 -14.58 15.39
CA ALA A 233 -9.63 -13.73 14.82
C ALA A 233 -8.87 -12.99 15.92
N VAL A 234 -7.55 -13.10 15.93
CA VAL A 234 -6.68 -12.24 16.76
C VAL A 234 -6.01 -11.22 15.88
N VAL A 235 -6.10 -9.94 16.25
CA VAL A 235 -5.51 -8.83 15.50
C VAL A 235 -4.43 -8.16 16.35
N ILE A 236 -3.19 -8.26 15.91
CA ILE A 236 -2.01 -7.64 16.52
C ILE A 236 -1.67 -6.37 15.74
N THR A 237 -1.85 -5.22 16.38
CA THR A 237 -1.49 -3.91 15.82
C THR A 237 -0.20 -3.41 16.47
N ALA A 238 0.74 -2.89 15.70
CA ALA A 238 1.92 -2.20 16.24
C ALA A 238 2.59 -1.37 15.16
N ASP A 239 3.45 -0.45 15.56
CA ASP A 239 4.35 0.21 14.61
C ASP A 239 5.45 -0.74 14.11
N ARG A 240 6.25 -0.29 13.13
CA ARG A 240 7.31 -1.09 12.51
C ARG A 240 8.43 -1.44 13.51
N GLY A 241 9.00 -2.65 13.48
CA GLY A 241 10.13 -2.94 14.39
C GLY A 241 9.75 -3.19 15.86
N ARG A 242 8.47 -3.45 16.15
CA ARG A 242 7.97 -3.88 17.48
C ARG A 242 7.99 -5.42 17.65
N GLY A 243 8.41 -6.13 16.60
CA GLY A 243 8.61 -7.59 16.62
C GLY A 243 7.35 -8.43 16.42
N LYS A 244 6.34 -7.91 15.71
CA LYS A 244 5.09 -8.60 15.41
C LYS A 244 5.30 -9.96 14.70
N THR A 245 6.05 -9.96 13.60
CA THR A 245 6.43 -11.17 12.85
C THR A 245 7.19 -12.18 13.71
N ALA A 246 8.05 -11.71 14.62
CA ALA A 246 8.80 -12.58 15.52
C ALA A 246 7.88 -13.30 16.52
N VAL A 247 6.94 -12.57 17.14
CA VAL A 247 6.01 -13.16 18.12
C VAL A 247 5.05 -14.17 17.49
N LEU A 248 4.62 -13.94 16.24
CA LEU A 248 3.86 -14.93 15.46
C LEU A 248 4.64 -16.26 15.32
N GLY A 249 5.95 -16.17 15.00
CA GLY A 249 6.83 -17.34 14.94
C GLY A 249 7.01 -18.02 16.30
N ILE A 250 7.09 -17.24 17.38
CA ILE A 250 7.24 -17.75 18.76
C ILE A 250 6.01 -18.55 19.21
N VAL A 251 4.81 -18.08 18.89
CA VAL A 251 3.56 -18.67 19.40
C VAL A 251 3.07 -19.87 18.57
N THR A 252 3.39 -19.92 17.28
CA THR A 252 2.91 -20.96 16.36
C THR A 252 3.12 -22.40 16.88
N PRO A 253 4.29 -22.79 17.43
CA PRO A 253 4.50 -24.15 17.94
C PRO A 253 3.59 -24.54 19.09
N ALA A 254 3.16 -23.56 19.91
CA ALA A 254 2.21 -23.80 20.99
C ALA A 254 0.81 -24.10 20.44
N LEU A 255 0.40 -23.35 19.40
CA LEU A 255 -0.88 -23.56 18.72
C LEU A 255 -0.92 -24.90 17.99
N VAL A 256 0.13 -25.20 17.21
CA VAL A 256 0.32 -26.49 16.53
C VAL A 256 0.23 -27.64 17.52
N SER A 257 0.96 -27.58 18.64
CA SER A 257 0.97 -28.64 19.65
C SER A 257 -0.40 -28.92 20.26
N ARG A 258 -1.31 -27.94 20.27
CA ARG A 258 -2.64 -28.07 20.87
C ARG A 258 -3.65 -28.59 19.85
N LEU A 259 -3.61 -28.10 18.62
CA LEU A 259 -4.47 -28.61 17.53
C LEU A 259 -4.09 -30.01 17.08
N GLU A 260 -2.80 -30.33 16.98
CA GLU A 260 -2.32 -31.64 16.54
C GLU A 260 -2.86 -32.76 17.43
N ARG A 261 -2.93 -32.55 18.75
CA ARG A 261 -3.53 -33.49 19.71
C ARG A 261 -5.02 -33.76 19.47
N ILE A 262 -5.73 -32.78 18.91
CA ILE A 262 -7.16 -32.87 18.61
C ILE A 262 -7.37 -33.51 17.23
N LEU A 263 -6.64 -33.03 16.22
CA LEU A 263 -6.80 -33.46 14.83
C LEU A 263 -6.14 -34.81 14.52
N LYS A 264 -5.18 -35.26 15.33
CA LYS A 264 -4.39 -36.49 15.14
C LYS A 264 -3.71 -36.57 13.76
N ARG A 265 -3.41 -35.42 13.16
CA ARG A 265 -2.66 -35.26 11.91
C ARG A 265 -1.82 -33.98 11.97
N PRO A 266 -0.82 -33.82 11.09
CA PRO A 266 -0.07 -32.57 10.99
C PRO A 266 -1.01 -31.38 10.75
N VAL A 267 -0.81 -30.32 11.54
CA VAL A 267 -1.55 -29.06 11.42
C VAL A 267 -1.03 -28.29 10.22
N ARG A 268 -1.94 -27.85 9.34
CA ARG A 268 -1.60 -26.97 8.21
C ARG A 268 -1.74 -25.52 8.64
N VAL A 269 -0.61 -24.80 8.64
CA VAL A 269 -0.57 -23.37 8.92
C VAL A 269 -0.22 -22.64 7.63
N LEU A 270 -1.12 -21.77 7.18
CA LEU A 270 -0.91 -20.95 5.99
C LEU A 270 -0.50 -19.54 6.44
N VAL A 271 0.72 -19.13 6.09
CA VAL A 271 1.29 -17.82 6.41
C VAL A 271 1.25 -16.95 5.16
N VAL A 272 0.41 -15.93 5.18
CA VAL A 272 0.18 -15.01 4.07
C VAL A 272 0.96 -13.72 4.30
N ALA A 273 1.77 -13.33 3.34
CA ALA A 273 2.43 -12.02 3.33
C ALA A 273 2.72 -11.56 1.88
N PRO A 274 2.91 -10.25 1.64
CA PRO A 274 3.14 -9.73 0.30
C PRO A 274 4.41 -10.27 -0.38
N THR A 275 5.47 -10.55 0.39
CA THR A 275 6.73 -11.07 -0.14
C THR A 275 7.31 -12.17 0.75
N PRO A 276 8.09 -13.13 0.20
CA PRO A 276 8.75 -14.16 0.99
C PRO A 276 9.76 -13.58 1.97
N GLN A 277 10.39 -12.44 1.65
CA GLN A 277 11.36 -11.78 2.52
C GLN A 277 10.74 -11.35 3.86
N SER A 278 9.49 -10.88 3.83
CA SER A 278 8.75 -10.43 5.02
C SER A 278 8.61 -11.53 6.08
N VAL A 279 8.49 -12.80 5.69
CA VAL A 279 8.27 -13.93 6.60
C VAL A 279 9.55 -14.65 7.05
N GLN A 280 10.74 -14.21 6.60
CA GLN A 280 11.99 -14.87 7.02
C GLN A 280 12.23 -14.75 8.52
N THR A 281 11.86 -13.61 9.11
CA THR A 281 11.90 -13.43 10.58
C THR A 281 10.94 -14.40 11.28
N TYR A 282 9.75 -14.63 10.71
CA TYR A 282 8.78 -15.58 11.24
C TYR A 282 9.36 -16.99 11.26
N PHE A 283 9.90 -17.48 10.15
CA PHE A 283 10.50 -18.82 10.08
C PHE A 283 11.71 -18.97 11.01
N ARG A 284 12.55 -17.93 11.14
CA ARG A 284 13.68 -17.91 12.08
C ARG A 284 13.22 -18.14 13.53
N PHE A 285 12.19 -17.43 13.97
CA PHE A 285 11.65 -17.56 15.32
C PHE A 285 10.82 -18.84 15.49
N LEU A 286 10.10 -19.27 14.45
CA LEU A 286 9.39 -20.55 14.43
C LEU A 286 10.35 -21.71 14.70
N MET A 287 11.47 -21.80 13.99
CA MET A 287 12.46 -22.86 14.21
C MET A 287 13.05 -22.82 15.63
N LYS A 288 13.37 -21.64 16.17
CA LYS A 288 13.84 -21.48 17.55
C LYS A 288 12.79 -21.95 18.56
N ALA A 289 11.53 -21.55 18.36
CA ALA A 289 10.41 -21.88 19.22
C ALA A 289 10.04 -23.37 19.15
N MET A 290 10.05 -24.00 17.96
CA MET A 290 9.83 -25.43 17.79
C MET A 290 10.86 -26.26 18.58
N LYS A 291 12.15 -25.90 18.49
CA LYS A 291 13.21 -26.54 19.31
C LYS A 291 12.96 -26.40 20.81
N ARG A 292 12.53 -25.21 21.28
CA ARG A 292 12.20 -24.95 22.70
C ARG A 292 10.92 -25.69 23.15
N GLN A 293 9.99 -25.90 22.24
CA GLN A 293 8.76 -26.67 22.45
C GLN A 293 9.03 -28.18 22.49
N GLY A 294 10.14 -28.65 21.92
CA GLY A 294 10.53 -30.07 21.84
C GLY A 294 10.28 -30.71 20.47
N MET A 295 9.91 -29.92 19.47
CA MET A 295 9.71 -30.33 18.08
C MET A 295 11.02 -30.13 17.31
N ARG A 296 11.96 -31.08 17.44
CA ARG A 296 13.32 -30.92 16.90
C ARG A 296 13.47 -31.38 15.45
N ASP A 297 12.66 -32.32 15.01
CA ASP A 297 12.74 -32.93 13.68
C ASP A 297 11.83 -32.18 12.70
N PHE A 298 12.43 -31.26 11.94
CA PHE A 298 11.76 -30.52 10.88
C PHE A 298 12.71 -30.25 9.72
N PHE A 299 12.14 -30.13 8.53
CA PHE A 299 12.84 -29.83 7.28
C PHE A 299 12.28 -28.55 6.68
N VAL A 300 13.13 -27.77 6.04
CA VAL A 300 12.73 -26.52 5.37
C VAL A 300 12.90 -26.66 3.87
N LYS A 301 11.92 -26.16 3.10
CA LYS A 301 12.04 -25.92 1.66
C LYS A 301 12.33 -24.44 1.45
N LYS A 302 13.27 -24.17 0.56
CA LYS A 302 13.65 -22.81 0.18
C LYS A 302 13.22 -22.49 -1.26
N SER A 303 13.10 -21.21 -1.57
CA SER A 303 12.96 -20.69 -2.95
C SER A 303 14.31 -20.74 -3.68
N GLU A 304 14.31 -20.35 -4.95
CA GLU A 304 15.53 -20.17 -5.76
C GLU A 304 16.48 -19.13 -5.14
N GLU A 305 15.94 -18.12 -4.47
CA GLU A 305 16.68 -17.06 -3.77
C GLU A 305 17.08 -17.44 -2.32
N ASP A 306 17.16 -18.73 -1.99
CA ASP A 306 17.53 -19.27 -0.67
C ASP A 306 16.61 -18.83 0.51
N MET A 307 15.42 -18.30 0.22
CA MET A 307 14.44 -17.89 1.25
C MET A 307 13.58 -19.07 1.69
N ILE A 308 13.33 -19.23 2.99
CA ILE A 308 12.47 -20.32 3.50
C ILE A 308 11.02 -20.04 3.12
N THR A 309 10.37 -21.01 2.48
CA THR A 309 8.97 -20.92 2.05
C THR A 309 8.08 -21.98 2.68
N VAL A 310 8.64 -23.13 3.10
CA VAL A 310 7.90 -24.18 3.78
C VAL A 310 8.72 -24.77 4.92
N LEU A 311 8.07 -25.06 6.04
CA LEU A 311 8.61 -25.88 7.11
C LEU A 311 7.69 -27.10 7.31
N ASN A 312 8.26 -28.30 7.18
CA ASN A 312 7.57 -29.56 7.40
C ASN A 312 8.12 -30.27 8.65
N SER A 313 7.23 -30.84 9.44
CA SER A 313 7.54 -31.67 10.59
C SER A 313 6.46 -32.74 10.76
N LYS A 314 6.66 -33.69 11.67
CA LYS A 314 5.60 -34.64 12.04
C LYS A 314 4.35 -33.99 12.67
N TYR A 315 4.47 -32.76 13.16
CA TYR A 315 3.40 -32.06 13.87
C TYR A 315 2.67 -31.02 13.02
N ALA A 316 3.36 -30.44 12.03
CA ALA A 316 2.83 -29.36 11.22
C ALA A 316 3.53 -29.21 9.87
N ARG A 317 2.77 -28.67 8.93
CA ARG A 317 3.22 -28.10 7.65
C ARG A 317 2.89 -26.61 7.67
N VAL A 318 3.92 -25.78 7.75
CA VAL A 318 3.81 -24.32 7.76
C VAL A 318 4.28 -23.80 6.41
N GLU A 319 3.40 -23.13 5.67
CA GLU A 319 3.65 -22.72 4.28
C GLU A 319 3.47 -21.22 4.11
N TYR A 320 4.42 -20.58 3.45
CA TYR A 320 4.25 -19.24 2.92
C TYR A 320 3.39 -19.26 1.66
N ALA A 321 2.46 -18.30 1.56
CA ALA A 321 1.70 -18.03 0.36
C ALA A 321 1.58 -16.52 0.12
N VAL A 322 1.64 -16.13 -1.15
CA VAL A 322 1.19 -14.80 -1.60
C VAL A 322 -0.34 -14.70 -1.50
N PRO A 323 -0.93 -13.49 -1.40
CA PRO A 323 -2.38 -13.31 -1.22
C PRO A 323 -3.24 -14.10 -2.22
N ARG A 324 -2.85 -14.10 -3.50
CA ARG A 324 -3.56 -14.85 -4.57
C ARG A 324 -3.64 -16.35 -4.27
N ARG A 325 -2.50 -16.98 -3.98
CA ARG A 325 -2.45 -18.41 -3.63
C ARG A 325 -3.24 -18.70 -2.34
N ALA A 326 -3.24 -17.76 -1.41
CA ALA A 326 -4.02 -17.89 -0.19
C ALA A 326 -5.53 -17.92 -0.45
N ILE A 327 -6.05 -17.16 -1.42
CA ILE A 327 -7.46 -17.25 -1.82
C ILE A 327 -7.77 -18.69 -2.25
N GLU A 328 -6.95 -19.31 -3.08
CA GLU A 328 -7.21 -20.66 -3.60
C GLU A 328 -7.05 -21.76 -2.54
N GLU A 329 -6.08 -21.61 -1.62
CA GLU A 329 -5.71 -22.67 -0.67
C GLU A 329 -6.29 -22.51 0.74
N ARG A 330 -6.97 -21.39 1.06
CA ARG A 330 -7.43 -21.05 2.42
C ARG A 330 -8.28 -22.14 3.07
N GLU A 331 -9.09 -22.86 2.30
CA GLU A 331 -10.02 -23.88 2.83
C GLU A 331 -9.31 -25.09 3.43
N PHE A 332 -8.04 -25.29 3.09
CA PHE A 332 -7.23 -26.38 3.61
C PHE A 332 -6.36 -25.99 4.81
N ALA A 333 -6.42 -24.74 5.27
CA ALA A 333 -5.64 -24.24 6.39
C ALA A 333 -6.38 -24.48 7.73
N ASP A 334 -5.70 -25.06 8.71
CA ASP A 334 -6.21 -25.19 10.08
C ASP A 334 -6.03 -23.87 10.86
N ILE A 335 -4.93 -23.15 10.58
CA ILE A 335 -4.65 -21.80 11.08
C ILE A 335 -4.19 -20.95 9.90
N LEU A 336 -4.83 -19.80 9.73
CA LEU A 336 -4.40 -18.76 8.82
C LEU A 336 -3.69 -17.65 9.59
N ILE A 337 -2.46 -17.33 9.20
CA ILE A 337 -1.69 -16.21 9.73
C ILE A 337 -1.46 -15.24 8.59
N VAL A 338 -1.92 -14.00 8.72
CA VAL A 338 -1.66 -12.93 7.76
C VAL A 338 -0.72 -11.93 8.41
N ASP A 339 0.52 -11.87 7.94
CA ASP A 339 1.53 -10.92 8.42
C ASP A 339 1.59 -9.69 7.50
N GLU A 340 1.82 -8.51 8.09
CA GLU A 340 1.69 -7.22 7.41
C GLU A 340 0.39 -7.10 6.59
N ALA A 341 -0.75 -7.43 7.22
CA ALA A 341 -2.08 -7.43 6.61
C ALA A 341 -2.42 -6.09 5.94
N ALA A 342 -1.94 -4.98 6.48
CA ALA A 342 -2.09 -3.66 5.87
C ALA A 342 -1.46 -3.51 4.47
N GLY A 343 -0.49 -4.36 4.12
CA GLY A 343 0.08 -4.42 2.78
C GLY A 343 -0.78 -5.15 1.77
N ILE A 344 -1.90 -5.74 2.19
CA ILE A 344 -2.85 -6.49 1.36
C ILE A 344 -4.18 -5.72 1.33
N GLU A 345 -4.83 -5.67 0.18
CA GLU A 345 -6.08 -4.94 0.00
C GLU A 345 -7.22 -5.57 0.82
N ALA A 346 -8.09 -4.73 1.40
CA ALA A 346 -9.17 -5.19 2.27
C ALA A 346 -10.14 -6.18 1.59
N PRO A 347 -10.54 -6.00 0.31
CA PRO A 347 -11.35 -7.00 -0.40
C PRO A 347 -10.67 -8.36 -0.51
N VAL A 348 -9.38 -8.38 -0.85
CA VAL A 348 -8.56 -9.59 -0.94
C VAL A 348 -8.47 -10.28 0.43
N LEU A 349 -8.28 -9.52 1.50
CA LEU A 349 -8.25 -10.09 2.84
C LEU A 349 -9.58 -10.68 3.27
N LEU A 350 -10.71 -10.02 2.97
CA LEU A 350 -12.03 -10.60 3.23
C LEU A 350 -12.21 -11.94 2.50
N GLN A 351 -11.79 -12.02 1.23
CA GLN A 351 -11.79 -13.29 0.49
C GLN A 351 -10.93 -14.35 1.17
N ILE A 352 -9.71 -14.02 1.59
CA ILE A 352 -8.80 -14.93 2.29
C ILE A 352 -9.38 -15.40 3.64
N THR A 353 -10.18 -14.56 4.32
CA THR A 353 -10.81 -14.95 5.59
C THR A 353 -11.99 -15.93 5.43
N THR A 354 -12.58 -15.99 4.24
CA THR A 354 -13.85 -16.70 4.01
C THR A 354 -13.71 -18.19 4.32
N ASN A 355 -14.61 -18.73 5.15
CA ASN A 355 -14.64 -20.13 5.63
C ASN A 355 -13.45 -20.57 6.50
N VAL A 356 -12.62 -19.64 6.99
CA VAL A 356 -11.49 -19.96 7.86
C VAL A 356 -11.87 -19.82 9.34
N ARG A 357 -11.57 -20.86 10.14
CA ARG A 357 -11.96 -20.94 11.56
C ARG A 357 -11.04 -20.20 12.53
N HIS A 358 -9.73 -20.28 12.32
CA HIS A 358 -8.72 -19.73 13.21
C HIS A 358 -7.81 -18.78 12.42
N MET A 359 -7.89 -17.50 12.75
CA MET A 359 -7.23 -16.44 11.99
C MET A 359 -6.38 -15.58 12.91
N ILE A 360 -5.20 -15.20 12.44
CA ILE A 360 -4.28 -14.30 13.13
C ILE A 360 -3.84 -13.24 12.14
N PHE A 361 -4.04 -11.98 12.47
CA PHE A 361 -3.60 -10.84 11.66
C PHE A 361 -2.54 -10.07 12.41
N SER A 362 -1.48 -9.71 11.70
CA SER A 362 -0.51 -8.72 12.16
C SER A 362 -0.49 -7.55 11.19
N THR A 363 -0.53 -6.33 11.72
CA THR A 363 -0.67 -5.13 10.89
C THR A 363 0.17 -3.98 11.45
N THR A 364 0.87 -3.29 10.56
CA THR A 364 1.62 -2.08 10.91
C THR A 364 0.69 -0.87 11.01
N VAL A 365 0.81 -0.05 12.05
CA VAL A 365 0.01 1.20 12.19
C VAL A 365 0.79 2.38 11.61
N HIS A 366 2.05 2.56 12.01
CA HIS A 366 2.99 3.52 11.43
C HIS A 366 4.28 2.87 10.93
N GLY A 367 4.78 3.37 9.80
CA GLY A 367 6.07 3.01 9.23
C GLY A 367 6.27 3.57 7.82
N TYR A 368 7.51 3.59 7.34
CA TYR A 368 7.86 4.13 6.02
C TYR A 368 7.33 3.31 4.83
N GLU A 369 6.88 2.07 5.05
CA GLU A 369 6.25 1.26 3.99
C GLU A 369 4.76 1.63 3.78
N GLY A 370 4.22 2.55 4.57
CA GLY A 370 3.01 3.28 4.21
C GLY A 370 1.69 2.57 4.43
N THR A 371 1.69 1.45 5.13
CA THR A 371 0.54 0.56 5.21
C THR A 371 0.00 0.56 6.63
N GLY A 372 -1.22 1.06 6.84
CA GLY A 372 -2.10 0.34 7.77
C GLY A 372 -3.08 1.07 8.68
N ARG A 373 -3.23 2.39 8.62
CA ARG A 373 -4.34 3.01 9.37
C ARG A 373 -5.68 2.94 8.64
N SER A 374 -5.70 3.19 7.33
CA SER A 374 -6.91 3.10 6.48
C SER A 374 -7.50 1.69 6.38
N PHE A 375 -6.60 0.72 6.20
CA PHE A 375 -6.89 -0.70 6.14
C PHE A 375 -7.52 -1.19 7.45
N ASN A 376 -6.95 -0.83 8.61
CA ASN A 376 -7.49 -1.22 9.91
C ASN A 376 -8.93 -0.74 10.09
N VAL A 377 -9.29 0.48 9.69
CA VAL A 377 -10.66 0.96 9.92
C VAL A 377 -11.68 0.20 9.07
N ARG A 378 -11.41 -0.09 7.79
CA ARG A 378 -12.39 -0.75 6.91
C ARG A 378 -12.45 -2.26 7.11
N PHE A 379 -11.31 -2.93 7.14
CA PHE A 379 -11.25 -4.38 7.28
C PHE A 379 -11.67 -4.81 8.69
N LEU A 380 -11.16 -4.15 9.75
CA LEU A 380 -11.55 -4.52 11.11
C LEU A 380 -13.02 -4.24 11.36
N LYS A 381 -13.58 -3.11 10.87
CA LYS A 381 -15.00 -2.85 10.99
C LYS A 381 -15.85 -3.94 10.31
N LYS A 382 -15.46 -4.39 9.11
CA LYS A 382 -16.13 -5.50 8.42
C LYS A 382 -15.98 -6.83 9.19
N LEU A 383 -14.81 -7.10 9.74
CA LEU A 383 -14.53 -8.31 10.55
C LEU A 383 -15.31 -8.32 11.87
N GLU A 384 -15.43 -7.17 12.53
CA GLU A 384 -16.17 -6.97 13.79
C GLU A 384 -17.69 -6.98 13.57
N SER A 385 -18.16 -6.55 12.40
CA SER A 385 -19.58 -6.62 12.03
C SER A 385 -20.05 -8.03 11.68
N ASP A 386 -19.13 -8.97 11.43
CA ASP A 386 -19.46 -10.37 11.17
C ASP A 386 -19.83 -11.07 12.49
N GLU A 387 -21.11 -11.42 12.64
CA GLU A 387 -21.63 -12.06 13.84
C GLU A 387 -20.99 -13.43 14.11
N THR A 388 -20.44 -14.09 13.09
CA THR A 388 -19.78 -15.42 13.21
C THR A 388 -18.35 -15.34 13.74
N ILE A 389 -17.75 -14.15 13.78
CA ILE A 389 -16.35 -13.95 14.14
C ILE A 389 -16.24 -13.30 15.53
N GLU A 390 -15.45 -13.92 16.40
CA GLU A 390 -14.96 -13.33 17.64
C GLU A 390 -13.62 -12.66 17.36
N VAL A 391 -13.54 -11.33 17.54
CA VAL A 391 -12.35 -10.53 17.28
C VAL A 391 -11.70 -10.12 18.60
N GLU A 392 -10.49 -10.60 18.86
CA GLU A 392 -9.65 -10.11 19.97
C GLU A 392 -8.53 -9.22 19.42
N LYS A 393 -8.35 -8.05 20.02
CA LYS A 393 -7.36 -7.05 19.59
C LYS A 393 -6.28 -6.86 20.64
N ILE A 394 -5.04 -6.71 20.19
CA ILE A 394 -3.92 -6.32 21.05
C ILE A 394 -3.02 -5.33 20.32
N HIS A 395 -2.50 -4.36 21.07
CA HIS A 395 -1.57 -3.35 20.56
C HIS A 395 -0.20 -3.54 21.20
N MET A 396 0.86 -3.37 20.40
CA MET A 396 2.25 -3.32 20.89
C MET A 396 2.81 -1.92 20.60
N SER A 397 3.40 -1.29 21.60
CA SER A 397 4.02 0.03 21.50
C SER A 397 5.54 -0.02 21.68
N GLU A 398 6.05 -0.97 22.49
CA GLU A 398 7.47 -1.03 22.88
C GLU A 398 8.36 -1.46 21.69
N PRO A 399 9.29 -0.60 21.22
CA PRO A 399 10.24 -0.98 20.17
C PRO A 399 11.22 -2.04 20.67
N ILE A 400 11.73 -2.90 19.77
CA ILE A 400 12.65 -3.98 20.16
C ILE A 400 14.13 -3.56 20.12
N ARG A 401 14.46 -2.57 19.28
CA ARG A 401 15.84 -2.16 19.00
C ARG A 401 16.31 -1.02 19.88
N TYR A 402 15.39 -0.16 20.30
CA TYR A 402 15.65 1.02 21.12
C TYR A 402 14.53 1.24 22.12
N GLY A 403 14.81 2.05 23.14
CA GLY A 403 13.87 2.42 24.18
C GLY A 403 12.72 3.30 23.68
N ASN A 404 11.61 3.24 24.38
CA ASN A 404 10.44 4.07 24.11
C ASN A 404 10.79 5.58 24.23
N GLY A 405 10.17 6.41 23.40
CA GLY A 405 10.42 7.85 23.35
C GLY A 405 11.76 8.24 22.71
N ASP A 406 12.32 7.37 21.87
CA ASP A 406 13.57 7.64 21.14
C ASP A 406 13.45 8.92 20.27
N PRO A 407 14.31 9.94 20.48
CA PRO A 407 14.21 11.20 19.76
C PRO A 407 14.47 11.06 18.26
N ILE A 408 15.30 10.08 17.85
CA ILE A 408 15.59 9.82 16.43
C ILE A 408 14.41 9.16 15.73
N GLU A 409 13.64 8.31 16.41
CA GLU A 409 12.37 7.82 15.89
C GLU A 409 11.37 8.96 15.70
N ALA A 410 11.23 9.83 16.69
CA ALA A 410 10.35 11.00 16.61
C ALA A 410 10.74 11.94 15.46
N TRP A 411 12.04 12.22 15.30
CA TRP A 411 12.59 12.97 14.18
C TRP A 411 12.24 12.31 12.84
N LEU A 412 12.53 11.01 12.68
CA LEU A 412 12.27 10.30 11.44
C LEU A 412 10.78 10.32 11.06
N TYR A 413 9.90 10.15 12.05
CA TYR A 413 8.45 10.19 11.86
C TYR A 413 7.95 11.58 11.47
N ASP A 414 8.56 12.64 11.99
CA ASP A 414 8.20 14.01 11.66
C ASP A 414 8.71 14.45 10.27
N VAL A 415 9.99 14.19 9.95
CA VAL A 415 10.55 14.58 8.65
C VAL A 415 9.90 13.83 7.48
N LEU A 416 9.43 12.60 7.71
CA LEU A 416 8.73 11.79 6.71
C LEU A 416 7.19 11.81 6.83
N LEU A 417 6.62 12.60 7.77
CA LEU A 417 5.17 12.68 8.04
C LEU A 417 4.47 11.33 8.31
N LEU A 418 5.17 10.36 8.90
CA LEU A 418 4.64 9.01 9.16
C LEU A 418 3.53 9.00 10.24
N ASN A 419 3.51 10.02 11.10
CA ASN A 419 2.53 10.19 12.16
C ASN A 419 1.50 11.30 11.87
N ALA A 420 1.37 11.72 10.62
CA ALA A 420 0.34 12.69 10.21
C ALA A 420 -1.07 12.14 10.50
N GLN A 421 -1.96 13.01 10.98
CA GLN A 421 -3.35 12.68 11.32
C GLN A 421 -4.27 13.76 10.74
N PRO A 422 -5.48 13.39 10.29
CA PRO A 422 -6.46 14.38 9.88
C PRO A 422 -6.96 15.18 11.09
N ALA A 423 -7.68 16.27 10.81
CA ALA A 423 -8.34 17.04 11.85
C ALA A 423 -9.43 16.22 12.56
N GLU A 424 -9.57 16.42 13.87
CA GLU A 424 -10.73 15.92 14.60
C GLU A 424 -11.99 16.72 14.22
N LEU A 425 -13.07 16.01 13.89
CA LEU A 425 -14.35 16.59 13.49
C LEU A 425 -15.35 16.57 14.65
N ASP A 426 -16.02 17.69 14.87
CA ASP A 426 -17.07 17.85 15.88
C ASP A 426 -18.47 17.89 15.25
N GLU A 427 -19.52 17.95 16.08
CA GLU A 427 -20.92 17.95 15.61
C GLU A 427 -21.23 19.11 14.65
N LYS A 428 -20.66 20.29 14.87
CA LYS A 428 -20.89 21.47 14.01
C LYS A 428 -20.26 21.28 12.64
N ASP A 429 -19.13 20.59 12.57
CA ASP A 429 -18.52 20.19 11.29
C ASP A 429 -19.47 19.26 10.53
N PHE A 430 -20.03 18.24 11.20
CA PHE A 430 -20.97 17.30 10.58
C PHE A 430 -22.26 17.96 10.08
N GLU A 431 -22.80 18.94 10.79
CA GLU A 431 -23.96 19.71 10.34
C GLU A 431 -23.68 20.44 9.02
N LYS A 432 -22.52 21.10 8.89
CA LYS A 432 -22.12 21.79 7.65
C LYS A 432 -21.81 20.82 6.51
N ILE A 433 -21.18 19.69 6.81
CA ILE A 433 -20.93 18.61 5.85
C ILE A 433 -22.26 18.10 5.27
N LYS A 434 -23.23 17.80 6.13
CA LYS A 434 -24.58 17.36 5.71
C LYS A 434 -25.29 18.42 4.88
N ALA A 435 -25.13 19.69 5.24
CA ALA A 435 -25.67 20.82 4.47
C ALA A 435 -24.86 21.16 3.20
N GLN A 436 -23.81 20.40 2.87
CA GLN A 436 -22.88 20.67 1.76
C GLN A 436 -22.29 22.09 1.77
N LYS A 437 -22.14 22.70 2.96
CA LYS A 437 -21.49 24.00 3.16
C LYS A 437 -19.98 23.80 3.26
N LEU A 438 -19.39 23.45 2.12
CA LEU A 438 -17.99 23.08 1.97
C LEU A 438 -17.24 24.10 1.10
N GLU A 439 -15.98 24.35 1.42
CA GLU A 439 -15.10 25.19 0.62
C GLU A 439 -14.12 24.31 -0.15
N PHE A 440 -13.89 24.60 -1.43
CA PHE A 440 -12.90 23.91 -2.26
C PHE A 440 -11.83 24.89 -2.71
N ARG A 441 -10.56 24.55 -2.49
CA ARG A 441 -9.43 25.38 -2.93
C ARG A 441 -8.23 24.57 -3.37
N MET A 442 -7.48 25.12 -4.32
CA MET A 442 -6.11 24.70 -4.60
C MET A 442 -5.22 25.21 -3.47
N LEU A 443 -4.31 24.37 -2.99
CA LEU A 443 -3.35 24.76 -1.96
C LEU A 443 -2.02 25.08 -2.61
N GLU A 444 -1.52 26.28 -2.38
CA GLU A 444 -0.17 26.63 -2.80
C GLU A 444 0.85 25.83 -2.02
N LYS A 445 1.84 25.28 -2.71
CA LYS A 445 2.84 24.40 -2.07
C LYS A 445 3.64 25.13 -0.99
N GLU A 446 3.91 26.42 -1.19
CA GLU A 446 4.58 27.26 -0.19
C GLU A 446 3.67 27.55 1.03
N GLU A 447 2.35 27.65 0.86
CA GLU A 447 1.41 27.78 1.99
C GLU A 447 1.42 26.49 2.83
N LEU A 448 1.35 25.33 2.17
CA LEU A 448 1.44 24.02 2.83
C LEU A 448 2.75 23.86 3.59
N MET A 449 3.87 24.27 3.00
CA MET A 449 5.19 24.20 3.62
C MET A 449 5.32 25.08 4.87
N LYS A 450 4.70 26.27 4.87
CA LYS A 450 4.72 27.19 6.01
C LYS A 450 3.73 26.80 7.11
N ASN A 451 2.69 26.04 6.78
CA ASN A 451 1.65 25.62 7.70
C ASN A 451 1.68 24.11 7.94
N GLU A 452 2.55 23.70 8.88
CA GLU A 452 2.74 22.30 9.24
C GLU A 452 1.44 21.63 9.70
N ARG A 453 0.55 22.34 10.39
CA ARG A 453 -0.77 21.80 10.78
C ARG A 453 -1.57 21.40 9.52
N MET A 454 -1.65 22.29 8.55
CA MET A 454 -2.39 22.04 7.30
C MET A 454 -1.76 20.90 6.49
N LEU A 455 -0.42 20.85 6.42
CA LEU A 455 0.30 19.77 5.75
C LEU A 455 0.02 18.40 6.41
N ARG A 456 0.03 18.37 7.75
CA ARG A 456 -0.28 17.16 8.53
C ARG A 456 -1.73 16.74 8.38
N GLU A 457 -2.69 17.68 8.38
CA GLU A 457 -4.10 17.37 8.13
C GLU A 457 -4.30 16.82 6.70
N PHE A 458 -3.72 17.48 5.71
CA PHE A 458 -3.82 17.11 4.29
C PHE A 458 -3.26 15.71 4.02
N PHE A 459 -2.02 15.46 4.45
CA PHE A 459 -1.34 14.19 4.23
C PHE A 459 -1.88 13.11 5.19
N GLY A 460 -2.32 13.49 6.39
CA GLY A 460 -2.95 12.61 7.36
C GLY A 460 -4.22 11.95 6.82
N ILE A 461 -5.03 12.67 6.04
CA ILE A 461 -6.16 12.06 5.32
C ILE A 461 -5.69 10.97 4.35
N TYR A 462 -4.60 11.19 3.60
CA TYR A 462 -4.07 10.12 2.76
C TYR A 462 -3.60 8.93 3.58
N VAL A 463 -2.89 9.15 4.68
CA VAL A 463 -2.40 8.09 5.59
C VAL A 463 -3.56 7.26 6.12
N LEU A 464 -4.71 7.90 6.34
CA LEU A 464 -5.93 7.24 6.82
C LEU A 464 -6.89 6.73 5.74
N ALA A 465 -6.76 7.10 4.47
CA ALA A 465 -7.72 6.70 3.44
C ALA A 465 -7.11 5.80 2.34
N HIS A 466 -5.79 5.83 2.14
CA HIS A 466 -5.11 5.03 1.11
C HIS A 466 -4.31 3.86 1.70
N TYR A 467 -4.21 2.79 0.93
CA TYR A 467 -3.67 1.50 1.37
C TYR A 467 -2.13 1.48 1.44
N ARG A 468 -1.45 2.35 0.69
CA ARG A 468 0.02 2.43 0.64
C ARG A 468 0.47 3.86 0.39
N ASN A 469 1.03 4.51 1.42
CA ASN A 469 1.63 5.83 1.31
C ASN A 469 3.12 5.77 1.54
N ARG A 470 3.88 5.96 0.47
CA ARG A 470 5.34 6.02 0.59
C ARG A 470 5.72 7.45 0.98
N PRO A 471 6.75 7.64 1.81
CA PRO A 471 7.30 8.98 2.08
C PRO A 471 7.66 9.76 0.81
N SER A 472 8.07 9.05 -0.24
CA SER A 472 8.27 9.62 -1.58
C SER A 472 7.04 10.30 -2.18
N ASP A 473 5.81 9.90 -1.83
CA ASP A 473 4.59 10.52 -2.33
C ASP A 473 4.47 11.99 -1.89
N LEU A 474 4.96 12.30 -0.68
CA LEU A 474 5.04 13.67 -0.17
C LEU A 474 5.98 14.51 -1.03
N ALA A 475 7.16 13.98 -1.33
CA ALA A 475 8.12 14.70 -2.14
C ALA A 475 7.66 14.86 -3.59
N ILE A 476 7.00 13.85 -4.17
CA ILE A 476 6.36 13.99 -5.50
C ILE A 476 5.37 15.16 -5.47
N LEU A 477 4.48 15.21 -4.49
CA LEU A 477 3.49 16.30 -4.39
C LEU A 477 4.14 17.69 -4.24
N LEU A 478 5.16 17.81 -3.40
CA LEU A 478 5.76 19.11 -3.06
C LEU A 478 6.78 19.61 -4.09
N ASP A 479 7.54 18.71 -4.71
CA ASP A 479 8.73 19.10 -5.48
C ASP A 479 8.49 19.11 -6.99
N THR A 480 7.61 18.24 -7.50
CA THR A 480 7.37 18.13 -8.95
C THR A 480 6.44 19.24 -9.46
N PRO A 481 6.70 19.86 -10.61
CA PRO A 481 5.98 21.05 -11.06
C PRO A 481 4.52 20.78 -11.49
N ASN A 482 4.24 19.60 -12.06
CA ASN A 482 2.93 19.27 -12.61
C ASN A 482 1.96 18.60 -11.63
N HIS A 483 2.39 18.39 -10.38
CA HIS A 483 1.54 17.85 -9.33
C HIS A 483 0.99 18.96 -8.45
N PHE A 484 -0.29 18.91 -8.09
CA PHE A 484 -0.92 19.96 -7.29
C PHE A 484 -1.81 19.39 -6.18
N PRO A 485 -1.77 19.98 -4.97
CA PRO A 485 -2.70 19.66 -3.89
C PRO A 485 -3.97 20.51 -3.98
N PHE A 486 -5.13 19.85 -3.89
CA PHE A 486 -6.44 20.48 -3.74
C PHE A 486 -7.11 19.93 -2.50
N ALA A 487 -7.87 20.75 -1.80
CA ALA A 487 -8.54 20.33 -0.57
C ALA A 487 -9.95 20.89 -0.46
N VAL A 488 -10.80 20.10 0.21
CA VAL A 488 -12.12 20.53 0.68
C VAL A 488 -12.05 20.82 2.17
N PHE A 489 -12.60 21.94 2.59
CA PHE A 489 -12.60 22.44 3.95
C PHE A 489 -14.01 22.50 4.54
N VAL A 490 -14.07 22.28 5.86
CA VAL A 490 -15.19 22.66 6.72
C VAL A 490 -14.63 23.36 7.94
N ASN A 491 -15.10 24.57 8.26
CA ASN A 491 -14.61 25.35 9.41
C ASN A 491 -13.07 25.49 9.48
N GLY A 492 -12.39 25.58 8.33
CA GLY A 492 -10.94 25.64 8.25
C GLY A 492 -10.19 24.31 8.47
N LYS A 493 -10.90 23.21 8.72
CA LYS A 493 -10.36 21.84 8.81
C LYS A 493 -10.44 21.16 7.45
N ILE A 494 -9.41 20.41 7.05
CA ILE A 494 -9.44 19.63 5.80
C ILE A 494 -10.29 18.38 5.99
N VAL A 495 -11.24 18.15 5.09
CA VAL A 495 -12.12 16.95 5.06
C VAL A 495 -12.00 16.11 3.80
N CYS A 496 -11.38 16.62 2.75
CA CYS A 496 -10.99 15.83 1.58
C CYS A 496 -9.69 16.38 1.00
N SER A 497 -8.75 15.49 0.71
CA SER A 497 -7.48 15.80 0.06
C SER A 497 -7.47 15.20 -1.34
N LEU A 498 -7.00 15.98 -2.31
CA LEU A 498 -6.86 15.59 -3.70
C LEU A 498 -5.44 15.90 -4.17
N HIS A 499 -4.81 14.90 -4.78
CA HIS A 499 -3.51 15.02 -5.43
C HIS A 499 -3.76 14.85 -6.91
N ILE A 500 -3.52 15.91 -7.67
CA ILE A 500 -3.68 15.88 -9.11
C ILE A 500 -2.32 15.94 -9.80
N ALA A 501 -2.26 15.45 -11.03
CA ALA A 501 -1.14 15.62 -11.95
C ALA A 501 -1.69 16.14 -13.28
N ILE A 502 -1.04 17.15 -13.85
CA ILE A 502 -1.30 17.56 -15.24
C ILE A 502 -0.47 16.68 -16.16
N GLU A 503 -1.14 16.09 -17.15
CA GLU A 503 -0.59 15.15 -18.11
C GLU A 503 -0.90 15.59 -19.55
N GLY A 504 -0.18 15.00 -20.50
CA GLY A 504 -0.30 15.29 -21.93
C GLY A 504 0.42 16.58 -22.34
N GLY A 505 0.05 17.14 -23.49
CA GLY A 505 0.80 18.23 -24.11
C GLY A 505 2.17 17.78 -24.63
N LEU A 506 2.29 16.53 -25.04
CA LEU A 506 3.56 15.95 -25.49
C LEU A 506 3.95 16.45 -26.88
N GLY A 507 5.25 16.71 -27.06
CA GLY A 507 5.83 17.04 -28.36
C GLY A 507 5.91 15.82 -29.28
N ASP A 508 5.96 16.05 -30.59
CA ASP A 508 6.02 15.00 -31.60
C ASP A 508 7.26 14.09 -31.42
N ASP A 509 8.36 14.62 -30.91
CA ASP A 509 9.60 13.87 -30.63
C ASP A 509 9.41 12.84 -29.52
N VAL A 510 8.70 13.20 -28.45
CA VAL A 510 8.38 12.30 -27.33
C VAL A 510 7.39 11.25 -27.81
N ILE A 511 6.37 11.64 -28.58
CA ILE A 511 5.37 10.71 -29.13
C ILE A 511 6.05 9.64 -30.01
N GLU A 512 7.01 10.03 -30.86
CA GLU A 512 7.77 9.09 -31.68
C GLU A 512 8.69 8.18 -30.85
N LYS A 513 9.27 8.68 -29.75
CA LYS A 513 9.99 7.80 -28.79
C LYS A 513 9.03 6.77 -28.17
N ILE A 514 7.85 7.19 -27.71
CA ILE A 514 6.86 6.30 -27.10
C ILE A 514 6.43 5.21 -28.09
N ARG A 515 6.23 5.60 -29.35
CA ARG A 515 5.93 4.67 -30.45
C ARG A 515 6.99 3.57 -30.61
N ARG A 516 8.26 3.89 -30.36
CA ARG A 516 9.39 2.94 -30.41
C ARG A 516 9.56 2.13 -29.12
N GLY A 517 8.62 2.22 -28.18
CA GLY A 517 8.62 1.47 -26.94
C GLY A 517 9.19 2.23 -25.74
N TYR A 518 9.51 3.53 -25.88
CA TYR A 518 9.84 4.36 -24.72
C TYR A 518 8.63 4.45 -23.79
N LYS A 519 8.86 4.31 -22.48
CA LYS A 519 7.81 4.47 -21.47
C LYS A 519 7.99 5.84 -20.82
N PRO A 520 7.09 6.81 -21.09
CA PRO A 520 7.23 8.16 -20.56
C PRO A 520 6.99 8.14 -19.05
N LYS A 521 7.81 8.87 -18.29
CA LYS A 521 7.69 8.92 -16.84
C LYS A 521 6.49 9.79 -16.47
N GLY A 522 5.64 9.34 -15.54
CA GLY A 522 4.51 10.11 -15.02
C GLY A 522 3.34 10.39 -15.98
N GLN A 523 3.42 9.99 -17.26
CA GLN A 523 2.40 10.23 -18.30
C GLN A 523 1.49 9.00 -18.52
N ILE A 524 0.72 8.61 -17.50
CA ILE A 524 0.00 7.32 -17.50
C ILE A 524 -1.09 7.26 -18.56
N ILE A 525 -1.94 8.29 -18.63
CA ILE A 525 -3.12 8.27 -19.50
C ILE A 525 -2.72 8.51 -20.97
N PRO A 526 -1.80 9.43 -21.31
CA PRO A 526 -1.27 9.54 -22.67
C PRO A 526 -0.57 8.27 -23.14
N ASP A 527 0.24 7.62 -22.30
CA ASP A 527 0.90 6.34 -22.63
C ASP A 527 -0.12 5.24 -22.93
N LEU A 528 -1.19 5.16 -22.14
CA LEU A 528 -2.31 4.24 -22.38
C LEU A 528 -2.97 4.50 -23.75
N ALA A 529 -3.30 5.76 -24.05
CA ALA A 529 -3.93 6.16 -25.30
C ALA A 529 -3.08 5.78 -26.52
N LEU A 530 -1.75 5.93 -26.41
CA LEU A 530 -0.81 5.55 -27.46
C LEU A 530 -0.71 4.03 -27.62
N LYS A 531 -0.51 3.28 -26.53
CA LYS A 531 -0.27 1.82 -26.59
C LYS A 531 -1.50 1.00 -26.93
N HIS A 532 -2.66 1.37 -26.40
CA HIS A 532 -3.87 0.54 -26.50
C HIS A 532 -4.89 1.05 -27.52
N PHE A 533 -4.77 2.31 -27.95
CA PHE A 533 -5.70 2.93 -28.89
C PHE A 533 -5.01 3.55 -30.10
N TRP A 534 -3.66 3.59 -30.13
CA TRP A 534 -2.88 4.18 -31.21
C TRP A 534 -3.30 5.63 -31.53
N ASN A 535 -3.75 6.37 -30.51
CA ASN A 535 -4.29 7.72 -30.66
C ASN A 535 -3.21 8.77 -30.34
N TYR A 536 -2.46 9.17 -31.37
CA TYR A 536 -1.38 10.14 -31.26
C TYR A 536 -1.86 11.55 -30.92
N GLU A 537 -3.01 11.95 -31.45
CA GLU A 537 -3.58 13.27 -31.20
C GLU A 537 -4.05 13.44 -29.75
N PHE A 538 -4.46 12.35 -29.09
CA PHE A 538 -4.79 12.38 -27.67
C PHE A 538 -3.57 12.72 -26.79
N ALA A 539 -2.36 12.27 -27.16
CA ALA A 539 -1.15 12.54 -26.39
C ALA A 539 -0.72 14.03 -26.42
N LYS A 540 -1.12 14.75 -27.48
CA LYS A 540 -0.90 16.20 -27.63
C LYS A 540 -1.86 17.04 -26.77
N LYS A 541 -3.02 16.48 -26.42
CA LYS A 541 -4.02 17.14 -25.57
C LYS A 541 -3.55 17.21 -24.13
N LYS A 542 -4.01 18.22 -23.39
CA LYS A 542 -3.66 18.39 -21.97
C LYS A 542 -4.83 17.99 -21.10
N GLY A 543 -4.55 17.20 -20.07
CA GLY A 543 -5.58 16.77 -19.13
C GLY A 543 -5.07 16.69 -17.70
N LEU A 544 -6.00 16.37 -16.82
CA LEU A 544 -5.75 16.22 -15.40
C LEU A 544 -5.97 14.78 -15.01
N ARG A 545 -4.97 14.16 -14.40
CA ARG A 545 -5.15 12.90 -13.66
C ARG A 545 -5.34 13.18 -12.18
N VAL A 546 -6.44 12.70 -11.62
CA VAL A 546 -6.60 12.56 -10.18
C VAL A 546 -5.71 11.38 -9.76
N VAL A 547 -4.55 11.70 -9.18
CA VAL A 547 -3.58 10.70 -8.68
C VAL A 547 -4.14 10.05 -7.43
N ARG A 548 -4.68 10.87 -6.52
CA ARG A 548 -5.36 10.41 -5.30
C ARG A 548 -6.52 11.33 -4.94
N ILE A 549 -7.58 10.73 -4.42
CA ILE A 549 -8.70 11.42 -3.79
C ILE A 549 -9.04 10.65 -2.52
N ALA A 550 -9.08 11.36 -1.41
CA ALA A 550 -9.34 10.78 -0.11
C ALA A 550 -10.25 11.68 0.72
N THR A 551 -11.30 11.11 1.27
CA THR A 551 -12.21 11.79 2.20
C THR A 551 -11.86 11.37 3.62
N HIS A 552 -12.06 12.28 4.57
CA HIS A 552 -11.92 12.01 5.99
C HIS A 552 -12.70 10.73 6.39
N PRO A 553 -12.09 9.75 7.10
CA PRO A 553 -12.73 8.46 7.40
C PRO A 553 -14.07 8.58 8.12
N ASN A 554 -14.18 9.49 9.08
CA ASN A 554 -15.43 9.71 9.82
C ASN A 554 -16.50 10.47 9.03
N ALA A 555 -16.16 11.02 7.86
CA ALA A 555 -17.07 11.79 7.00
C ALA A 555 -17.22 11.17 5.60
N MET A 556 -16.92 9.87 5.47
CA MET A 556 -17.23 9.12 4.25
C MET A 556 -18.75 9.05 4.02
N ASP A 557 -19.16 8.80 2.78
CA ASP A 557 -20.56 8.68 2.34
C ASP A 557 -21.46 9.93 2.48
N PHE A 558 -20.91 11.07 2.92
CA PHE A 558 -21.58 12.38 2.89
C PHE A 558 -21.43 13.15 1.57
N GLY A 559 -20.99 12.50 0.49
CA GLY A 559 -20.89 13.14 -0.84
C GLY A 559 -19.72 14.11 -1.03
N ILE A 560 -18.82 14.27 -0.05
CA ILE A 560 -17.66 15.20 -0.12
C ILE A 560 -16.77 14.91 -1.34
N GLY A 561 -16.48 13.63 -1.61
CA GLY A 561 -15.66 13.24 -2.77
C GLY A 561 -16.34 13.58 -4.11
N SER A 562 -17.66 13.46 -4.19
CA SER A 562 -18.43 13.88 -5.37
C SER A 562 -18.40 15.39 -5.56
N PHE A 563 -18.57 16.15 -4.48
CA PHE A 563 -18.41 17.61 -4.50
C PHE A 563 -17.01 18.02 -4.98
N ALA A 564 -15.96 17.35 -4.48
CA ALA A 564 -14.59 17.63 -4.90
C ALA A 564 -14.35 17.33 -6.39
N LEU A 565 -14.86 16.20 -6.91
CA LEU A 565 -14.73 15.87 -8.33
C LEU A 565 -15.49 16.87 -9.22
N GLN A 566 -16.68 17.32 -8.80
CA GLN A 566 -17.41 18.37 -9.52
C GLN A 566 -16.57 19.64 -9.61
N LYS A 567 -16.00 20.09 -8.49
CA LYS A 567 -15.16 21.30 -8.45
C LYS A 567 -13.87 21.17 -9.26
N ILE A 568 -13.25 19.99 -9.28
CA ILE A 568 -12.09 19.70 -10.14
C ILE A 568 -12.46 19.78 -11.62
N VAL A 569 -13.63 19.26 -12.01
CA VAL A 569 -14.11 19.34 -13.40
C VAL A 569 -14.38 20.79 -13.80
N GLU A 570 -14.99 21.59 -12.92
CA GLU A 570 -15.17 23.03 -13.12
C GLU A 570 -13.83 23.75 -13.30
N TRP A 571 -12.85 23.46 -12.43
CA TRP A 571 -11.50 24.03 -12.51
C TRP A 571 -10.76 23.62 -13.79
N ALA A 572 -10.87 22.34 -14.20
CA ALA A 572 -10.24 21.84 -15.43
C ALA A 572 -10.81 22.54 -16.67
N ASN A 573 -12.13 22.79 -16.69
CA ASN A 573 -12.77 23.53 -17.77
C ASN A 573 -12.29 24.99 -17.84
N GLN A 574 -12.17 25.66 -16.68
CA GLN A 574 -11.65 27.04 -16.59
C GLN A 574 -10.19 27.13 -17.07
N ASN A 575 -9.39 26.11 -16.81
CA ASN A 575 -7.98 26.03 -17.22
C ASN A 575 -7.78 25.43 -18.63
N SER A 576 -8.85 25.31 -19.42
CA SER A 576 -8.79 24.83 -20.81
C SER A 576 -8.17 23.44 -20.98
N LEU A 577 -8.41 22.53 -20.03
CA LEU A 577 -8.02 21.13 -20.15
C LEU A 577 -9.05 20.33 -20.96
N ASP A 578 -8.59 19.28 -21.63
CA ASP A 578 -9.39 18.47 -22.55
C ASP A 578 -10.13 17.32 -21.86
N TRP A 579 -9.56 16.78 -20.78
CA TRP A 579 -10.09 15.63 -20.05
C TRP A 579 -9.66 15.62 -18.58
N VAL A 580 -10.44 14.93 -17.75
CA VAL A 580 -10.10 14.57 -16.37
C VAL A 580 -10.13 13.05 -16.23
N GLY A 581 -9.12 12.45 -15.61
CA GLY A 581 -8.98 10.99 -15.54
C GLY A 581 -8.49 10.49 -14.19
N SER A 582 -8.52 9.17 -14.01
CA SER A 582 -7.97 8.51 -12.82
C SER A 582 -7.61 7.06 -13.13
N GLY A 583 -6.64 6.52 -12.39
CA GLY A 583 -6.26 5.11 -12.42
C GLY A 583 -6.26 4.53 -11.00
N PHE A 584 -6.93 3.40 -10.79
CA PHE A 584 -7.12 2.81 -9.45
C PHE A 584 -7.34 1.29 -9.50
N GLY A 585 -7.08 0.59 -8.39
CA GLY A 585 -7.45 -0.82 -8.22
C GLY A 585 -8.96 -1.00 -8.20
N ILE A 586 -9.48 -1.91 -9.04
CA ILE A 586 -10.92 -2.00 -9.30
C ILE A 586 -11.66 -2.69 -8.15
N SER A 587 -12.75 -2.05 -7.70
CA SER A 587 -13.78 -2.63 -6.84
C SER A 587 -15.14 -2.08 -7.23
N ASP A 588 -16.22 -2.78 -6.87
CA ASP A 588 -17.59 -2.34 -7.17
C ASP A 588 -17.88 -0.94 -6.60
N GLU A 589 -17.46 -0.70 -5.36
CA GLU A 589 -17.63 0.57 -4.65
C GLU A 589 -16.95 1.73 -5.39
N LEU A 590 -15.67 1.57 -5.78
CA LEU A 590 -14.92 2.61 -6.48
C LEU A 590 -15.45 2.82 -7.90
N MET A 591 -15.71 1.74 -8.65
CA MET A 591 -16.25 1.85 -10.00
C MET A 591 -17.60 2.57 -10.00
N LYS A 592 -18.49 2.24 -9.05
CA LYS A 592 -19.75 2.96 -8.83
C LYS A 592 -19.54 4.43 -8.52
N PHE A 593 -18.58 4.78 -7.66
CA PHE A 593 -18.24 6.16 -7.34
C PHE A 593 -17.84 6.95 -8.59
N TRP A 594 -16.94 6.43 -9.42
CA TRP A 594 -16.48 7.13 -10.63
C TRP A 594 -17.59 7.27 -11.68
N ILE A 595 -18.35 6.20 -11.94
CA ILE A 595 -19.48 6.23 -12.91
C ILE A 595 -20.55 7.22 -12.45
N LYS A 596 -20.91 7.23 -11.15
CA LYS A 596 -21.89 8.17 -10.59
C LYS A 596 -21.48 9.63 -10.79
N ASN A 597 -20.18 9.92 -10.79
CA ASN A 597 -19.63 11.26 -11.04
C ASN A 597 -19.41 11.56 -12.54
N GLY A 598 -19.88 10.70 -13.44
CA GLY A 598 -19.86 10.89 -14.89
C GLY A 598 -18.54 10.53 -15.56
N PHE A 599 -17.68 9.75 -14.91
CA PHE A 599 -16.48 9.20 -15.53
C PHE A 599 -16.80 7.92 -16.31
N ILE A 600 -16.05 7.69 -17.38
CA ILE A 600 -16.24 6.63 -18.37
C ILE A 600 -15.03 5.70 -18.31
N PRO A 601 -15.21 4.41 -18.01
CA PRO A 601 -14.13 3.43 -18.10
C PRO A 601 -13.57 3.32 -19.52
N VAL A 602 -12.25 3.32 -19.63
CA VAL A 602 -11.54 3.17 -20.91
C VAL A 602 -10.50 2.06 -20.89
N HIS A 603 -10.13 1.52 -19.72
CA HIS A 603 -9.19 0.40 -19.68
C HIS A 603 -9.28 -0.36 -18.36
N ILE A 604 -9.02 -1.67 -18.42
CA ILE A 604 -8.73 -2.53 -17.28
C ILE A 604 -7.54 -3.40 -17.68
N THR A 605 -6.56 -3.53 -16.79
CA THR A 605 -5.40 -4.41 -17.03
C THR A 605 -5.86 -5.88 -17.03
N PRO A 606 -5.47 -6.69 -18.04
CA PRO A 606 -5.83 -8.12 -18.07
C PRO A 606 -5.21 -8.92 -16.92
N GLN A 607 -4.03 -8.51 -16.45
CA GLN A 607 -3.35 -9.16 -15.34
C GLN A 607 -3.61 -8.40 -14.03
N ARG A 608 -3.86 -9.15 -12.96
CA ARG A 608 -3.87 -8.63 -11.59
C ARG A 608 -2.45 -8.24 -11.19
N ASN A 609 -2.36 -7.21 -10.37
CA ASN A 609 -1.11 -6.92 -9.69
C ASN A 609 -0.76 -8.09 -8.74
N GLU A 610 0.43 -8.68 -8.83
CA GLU A 610 0.81 -9.82 -7.98
C GLU A 610 0.83 -9.50 -6.48
N VAL A 611 1.06 -8.23 -6.15
CA VAL A 611 1.15 -7.75 -4.77
C VAL A 611 -0.23 -7.39 -4.23
N SER A 612 -1.01 -6.63 -5.00
CA SER A 612 -2.32 -6.14 -4.55
C SER A 612 -3.41 -7.20 -4.74
N GLY A 613 -3.31 -8.01 -5.79
CA GLY A 613 -4.33 -8.97 -6.20
C GLY A 613 -5.48 -8.34 -6.99
N GLU A 614 -5.48 -7.04 -7.28
CA GLU A 614 -6.53 -6.34 -8.03
C GLU A 614 -6.12 -6.06 -9.48
N PHE A 615 -7.14 -5.89 -10.34
CA PHE A 615 -6.95 -5.30 -11.67
C PHE A 615 -6.92 -3.78 -11.56
N THR A 616 -6.12 -3.11 -12.40
CA THR A 616 -6.11 -1.64 -12.45
C THR A 616 -7.09 -1.17 -13.51
N ALA A 617 -8.04 -0.30 -13.13
CA ALA A 617 -8.97 0.36 -14.04
C ALA A 617 -8.54 1.81 -14.30
N ILE A 618 -8.79 2.30 -15.52
CA ILE A 618 -8.62 3.71 -15.90
C ILE A 618 -9.96 4.24 -16.39
N VAL A 619 -10.34 5.40 -15.86
CA VAL A 619 -11.58 6.12 -16.19
C VAL A 619 -11.25 7.54 -16.66
N LEU A 620 -12.05 8.05 -17.59
CA LEU A 620 -11.93 9.38 -18.17
C LEU A 620 -13.28 10.11 -18.18
N LYS A 621 -13.25 11.40 -17.93
CA LYS A 621 -14.36 12.32 -18.13
C LYS A 621 -13.92 13.38 -19.14
N PRO A 622 -14.54 13.42 -20.33
CA PRO A 622 -14.21 14.44 -21.33
C PRO A 622 -14.68 15.81 -20.85
N ILE A 623 -13.87 16.83 -21.12
CA ILE A 623 -14.21 18.25 -20.89
C ILE A 623 -14.46 18.92 -22.24
N ARG A 624 -13.55 18.71 -23.19
CA ARG A 624 -13.65 19.19 -24.58
C ARG A 624 -13.56 18.06 -25.60
N ASP A 625 -12.93 16.95 -25.22
CA ASP A 625 -12.62 15.84 -26.12
C ASP A 625 -13.58 14.64 -26.01
N PHE A 626 -14.87 14.89 -26.23
CA PHE A 626 -15.92 13.87 -26.05
C PHE A 626 -15.75 12.69 -26.99
N GLU A 627 -15.52 12.94 -28.27
CA GLU A 627 -15.52 11.90 -29.30
C GLU A 627 -14.38 10.88 -29.12
N ASN A 628 -13.18 11.34 -28.76
CA ASN A 628 -12.05 10.42 -28.52
C ASN A 628 -12.30 9.54 -27.30
N VAL A 629 -12.79 10.10 -26.20
CA VAL A 629 -13.08 9.31 -24.98
C VAL A 629 -14.19 8.29 -25.25
N GLU A 630 -15.23 8.66 -25.99
CA GLU A 630 -16.28 7.73 -26.41
C GLU A 630 -15.73 6.61 -27.30
N ARG A 631 -14.88 6.94 -28.26
CA ARG A 631 -14.23 5.94 -29.14
C ARG A 631 -13.35 4.99 -28.34
N MET A 632 -12.60 5.50 -27.37
CA MET A 632 -11.80 4.67 -26.45
C MET A 632 -12.69 3.76 -25.62
N ASN A 633 -13.83 4.24 -25.10
CA ASN A 633 -14.78 3.41 -24.38
C ASN A 633 -15.35 2.29 -25.26
N VAL A 634 -15.76 2.58 -26.50
CA VAL A 634 -16.28 1.57 -27.44
C VAL A 634 -15.27 0.46 -27.68
N GLU A 635 -14.03 0.82 -28.02
CA GLU A 635 -12.97 -0.16 -28.30
C GLU A 635 -12.52 -0.89 -27.03
N PHE A 636 -12.65 -0.26 -25.87
CA PHE A 636 -12.44 -0.92 -24.58
C PHE A 636 -13.53 -1.94 -24.29
N ILE A 637 -14.82 -1.57 -24.35
CA ILE A 637 -15.93 -2.47 -24.05
C ILE A 637 -15.93 -3.66 -25.01
N ARG A 638 -15.59 -3.44 -26.29
CA ARG A 638 -15.40 -4.53 -27.27
C ARG A 638 -14.41 -5.57 -26.78
N ARG A 639 -13.23 -5.14 -26.32
CA ARG A 639 -12.19 -6.04 -25.79
C ARG A 639 -12.58 -6.63 -24.44
N PHE A 640 -13.21 -5.84 -23.58
CA PHE A 640 -13.67 -6.23 -22.26
C PHE A 640 -14.66 -7.39 -22.31
N ILE A 641 -15.61 -7.38 -23.26
CA ILE A 641 -16.55 -8.49 -23.47
C ILE A 641 -15.83 -9.82 -23.73
N GLU A 642 -14.71 -9.79 -24.47
CA GLU A 642 -13.91 -10.99 -24.72
C GLU A 642 -13.06 -11.39 -23.51
N TYR A 643 -12.39 -10.42 -22.87
CA TYR A 643 -11.57 -10.66 -21.67
C TYR A 643 -12.37 -11.25 -20.51
N LEU A 644 -13.68 -10.95 -20.40
CA LEU A 644 -14.53 -11.57 -19.39
C LEU A 644 -14.53 -13.10 -19.47
N SER A 645 -14.35 -13.69 -20.65
CA SER A 645 -14.33 -15.15 -20.80
C SER A 645 -12.97 -15.80 -20.52
N ASP A 646 -11.93 -14.98 -20.31
CA ASP A 646 -10.55 -15.42 -20.11
C ASP A 646 -9.92 -14.69 -18.91
N GLU A 647 -9.09 -13.67 -19.15
CA GLU A 647 -8.27 -13.06 -18.08
C GLU A 647 -9.08 -12.36 -16.98
N LEU A 648 -10.30 -11.93 -17.28
CA LEU A 648 -11.22 -11.25 -16.36
C LEU A 648 -12.42 -12.13 -15.93
N GLY A 649 -12.33 -13.45 -16.10
CA GLY A 649 -13.39 -14.40 -15.69
C GLY A 649 -13.70 -14.40 -14.19
N ASP A 650 -12.69 -14.07 -13.37
CA ASP A 650 -12.80 -13.99 -11.91
C ASP A 650 -13.19 -12.58 -11.40
N LEU A 651 -13.33 -11.58 -12.29
CA LEU A 651 -13.78 -10.23 -11.92
C LEU A 651 -15.16 -10.29 -11.28
N GLU A 652 -15.41 -9.50 -10.24
CA GLU A 652 -16.72 -9.46 -9.59
C GLU A 652 -17.84 -9.17 -10.60
N VAL A 653 -18.89 -10.01 -10.62
CA VAL A 653 -19.96 -9.98 -11.65
C VAL A 653 -20.65 -8.61 -11.68
N THR A 654 -20.92 -8.03 -10.51
CA THR A 654 -21.48 -6.69 -10.32
C THR A 654 -20.59 -5.61 -10.95
N THR A 655 -19.29 -5.67 -10.71
CA THR A 655 -18.30 -4.76 -11.32
C THR A 655 -18.29 -4.91 -12.84
N ALA A 656 -18.31 -6.14 -13.36
CA ALA A 656 -18.38 -6.40 -14.81
C ALA A 656 -19.63 -5.80 -15.43
N ILE A 657 -20.81 -6.01 -14.83
CA ILE A 657 -22.09 -5.42 -15.26
C ILE A 657 -22.00 -3.89 -15.29
N ARG A 658 -21.46 -3.27 -14.24
CA ARG A 658 -21.32 -1.80 -14.20
C ARG A 658 -20.48 -1.29 -15.35
N VAL A 659 -19.37 -1.95 -15.66
CA VAL A 659 -18.50 -1.56 -16.77
C VAL A 659 -19.22 -1.74 -18.11
N LEU A 660 -19.88 -2.88 -18.35
CA LEU A 660 -20.62 -3.13 -19.60
C LEU A 660 -21.69 -2.06 -19.87
N LYS A 661 -22.39 -1.59 -18.81
CA LYS A 661 -23.41 -0.54 -18.92
C LYS A 661 -22.87 0.86 -19.24
N THR A 662 -21.55 1.05 -19.32
CA THR A 662 -20.95 2.35 -19.65
C THR A 662 -20.79 2.61 -21.14
N LEU A 663 -21.13 1.63 -21.99
CA LEU A 663 -21.03 1.74 -23.44
C LEU A 663 -21.67 3.04 -23.95
N LYS A 664 -20.89 3.83 -24.69
CA LYS A 664 -21.34 5.15 -25.20
C LYS A 664 -21.93 5.12 -26.60
N LYS A 665 -21.43 4.24 -27.46
CA LYS A 665 -21.92 4.05 -28.83
C LYS A 665 -21.99 2.56 -29.13
N GLU A 666 -22.88 2.17 -30.03
CA GLU A 666 -22.95 0.78 -30.46
C GLU A 666 -21.62 0.34 -31.08
N ILE A 667 -21.21 -0.88 -30.76
CA ILE A 667 -20.03 -1.50 -31.33
C ILE A 667 -20.44 -2.11 -32.67
N ASP A 668 -19.62 -1.86 -33.69
CA ASP A 668 -19.77 -2.51 -34.97
C ASP A 668 -19.27 -3.95 -34.88
N VAL A 669 -20.21 -4.87 -34.70
CA VAL A 669 -19.98 -6.31 -34.63
C VAL A 669 -21.00 -7.05 -35.48
N CYS A 670 -20.59 -8.17 -36.05
CA CYS A 670 -21.47 -9.00 -36.87
C CYS A 670 -22.68 -9.49 -36.06
N LYS A 671 -23.87 -9.27 -36.60
CA LYS A 671 -25.11 -9.82 -36.05
C LYS A 671 -25.06 -11.36 -36.07
N PRO A 672 -25.34 -12.07 -34.96
CA PRO A 672 -25.35 -13.52 -34.93
C PRO A 672 -26.51 -14.07 -35.77
N LYS A 673 -26.22 -14.86 -36.81
CA LYS A 673 -27.28 -15.43 -37.66
C LYS A 673 -27.75 -16.75 -37.06
N PHE A 674 -29.08 -16.91 -36.95
CA PHE A 674 -29.71 -18.13 -36.45
C PHE A 674 -30.56 -18.76 -37.55
N GLY A 675 -30.22 -19.98 -37.97
CA GLY A 675 -31.00 -20.80 -38.89
C GLY A 675 -32.17 -21.51 -38.20
N ALA A 676 -32.99 -22.22 -38.97
CA ALA A 676 -34.21 -22.88 -38.47
C ALA A 676 -33.92 -23.84 -37.30
N VAL A 677 -32.87 -24.66 -37.40
CA VAL A 677 -32.48 -25.61 -36.35
C VAL A 677 -32.04 -24.90 -35.07
N GLU A 678 -31.34 -23.77 -35.18
CA GLU A 678 -30.85 -23.01 -34.04
C GLU A 678 -31.99 -22.30 -33.31
N ILE A 679 -32.97 -21.79 -34.06
CA ILE A 679 -34.20 -21.21 -33.50
C ILE A 679 -35.00 -22.27 -32.73
N GLU A 680 -35.20 -23.46 -33.30
CA GLU A 680 -35.89 -24.58 -32.64
C GLU A 680 -35.18 -25.02 -31.35
N ARG A 681 -33.84 -25.05 -31.34
CA ARG A 681 -33.05 -25.35 -30.13
C ARG A 681 -33.26 -24.30 -29.04
N LEU A 682 -33.26 -23.01 -29.39
CA LEU A 682 -33.55 -21.92 -28.46
C LEU A 682 -34.99 -21.98 -27.92
N GLN A 683 -35.96 -22.24 -28.79
CA GLN A 683 -37.37 -22.38 -28.38
C GLN A 683 -37.57 -23.53 -27.38
N LYS A 684 -37.02 -24.71 -27.66
CA LYS A 684 -37.05 -25.84 -26.71
C LYS A 684 -36.44 -25.50 -25.35
N TYR A 685 -35.34 -24.74 -25.34
CA TYR A 685 -34.75 -24.25 -24.09
C TYR A 685 -35.69 -23.29 -23.36
N PHE A 686 -36.32 -22.34 -24.06
CA PHE A 686 -37.25 -21.37 -23.45
C PHE A 686 -38.57 -22.00 -22.98
N GLU A 687 -38.96 -23.16 -23.51
CA GLU A 687 -40.07 -23.99 -23.02
C GLU A 687 -39.68 -24.84 -21.79
N GLY A 688 -38.41 -24.81 -21.38
CA GLY A 688 -37.89 -25.61 -20.26
C GLY A 688 -37.62 -27.07 -20.61
N LEU A 689 -37.61 -27.42 -21.91
CA LEU A 689 -37.44 -28.79 -22.41
C LEU A 689 -35.96 -29.14 -22.73
N GLY A 690 -35.00 -28.28 -22.36
CA GLY A 690 -33.58 -28.48 -22.65
C GLY A 690 -32.64 -27.82 -21.63
N PHE A 691 -31.39 -28.28 -21.62
CA PHE A 691 -30.33 -27.71 -20.78
C PHE A 691 -29.61 -26.56 -21.49
N TYR A 692 -29.07 -25.62 -20.71
CA TYR A 692 -28.28 -24.49 -21.23
C TYR A 692 -27.09 -24.95 -22.08
N GLU A 693 -26.47 -26.06 -21.71
CA GLU A 693 -25.31 -26.63 -22.38
C GLU A 693 -25.61 -26.90 -23.87
N TYR A 694 -26.84 -27.30 -24.21
CA TYR A 694 -27.30 -27.53 -25.58
C TYR A 694 -27.60 -26.26 -26.39
N ILE A 695 -27.56 -25.08 -25.78
CA ILE A 695 -27.75 -23.80 -26.46
C ILE A 695 -26.61 -22.81 -26.18
N SER A 696 -25.54 -23.25 -25.52
CA SER A 696 -24.44 -22.37 -25.10
C SER A 696 -23.67 -21.77 -26.28
N ASP A 697 -23.58 -22.49 -27.39
CA ASP A 697 -23.07 -22.05 -28.69
C ASP A 697 -23.90 -20.91 -29.31
N LEU A 698 -25.20 -20.83 -28.98
CA LEU A 698 -26.14 -19.82 -29.48
C LEU A 698 -26.30 -18.64 -28.50
N ALA A 699 -26.39 -18.95 -27.21
CA ALA A 699 -26.61 -17.97 -26.16
C ALA A 699 -25.41 -17.03 -25.97
N ARG A 700 -24.17 -17.54 -26.05
CA ARG A 700 -22.98 -16.70 -25.84
C ARG A 700 -22.83 -15.63 -26.92
N PRO A 701 -22.89 -15.93 -28.24
CA PRO A 701 -22.88 -14.90 -29.28
C PRO A 701 -24.04 -13.91 -29.15
N LEU A 702 -25.24 -14.40 -28.81
CA LEU A 702 -26.41 -13.54 -28.59
C LEU A 702 -26.17 -12.52 -27.46
N VAL A 703 -25.64 -12.97 -26.32
CA VAL A 703 -25.35 -12.11 -25.16
C VAL A 703 -24.21 -11.14 -25.46
N ARG A 704 -23.15 -11.58 -26.15
CA ARG A 704 -22.08 -10.66 -26.63
C ARG A 704 -22.64 -9.58 -27.56
N PHE A 705 -23.56 -9.97 -28.45
CA PHE A 705 -24.23 -9.03 -29.34
C PHE A 705 -25.15 -8.06 -28.57
N TYR A 706 -25.83 -8.51 -27.52
CA TYR A 706 -26.63 -7.64 -26.66
C TYR A 706 -25.79 -6.55 -26.00
N TYR A 707 -24.67 -6.93 -25.36
CA TYR A 707 -23.79 -5.98 -24.66
C TYR A 707 -22.93 -5.10 -25.57
N SER A 708 -22.96 -5.32 -26.89
CA SER A 708 -22.35 -4.44 -27.89
C SER A 708 -23.32 -3.39 -28.43
N LYS A 709 -24.58 -3.37 -27.96
CA LYS A 709 -25.63 -2.44 -28.40
C LYS A 709 -26.15 -1.62 -27.22
N LEU A 710 -26.77 -0.48 -27.51
CA LEU A 710 -27.37 0.41 -26.49
C LEU A 710 -28.79 -0.02 -26.10
N GLY A 711 -29.05 -1.33 -26.08
CA GLY A 711 -30.36 -1.90 -25.81
C GLY A 711 -30.62 -2.18 -24.34
N ASP A 712 -31.87 -2.07 -23.92
CA ASP A 712 -32.33 -2.53 -22.61
C ASP A 712 -33.38 -3.63 -22.79
N ALA A 713 -32.99 -4.88 -22.50
CA ALA A 713 -33.90 -6.03 -22.49
C ALA A 713 -34.73 -6.13 -21.20
N LYS A 714 -34.69 -5.11 -20.32
CA LYS A 714 -35.40 -5.05 -19.03
C LYS A 714 -35.08 -6.25 -18.13
N LEU A 715 -33.78 -6.55 -18.04
CA LEU A 715 -33.27 -7.59 -17.16
C LEU A 715 -33.38 -7.16 -15.70
N SER A 716 -33.81 -8.06 -14.83
CA SER A 716 -33.68 -7.88 -13.38
C SER A 716 -32.21 -7.98 -12.96
N GLU A 717 -31.86 -7.46 -11.79
CA GLU A 717 -30.48 -7.50 -11.30
C GLU A 717 -29.96 -8.95 -11.16
N VAL A 718 -30.84 -9.88 -10.76
CA VAL A 718 -30.49 -11.30 -10.58
C VAL A 718 -30.32 -12.00 -11.93
N GLU A 719 -31.19 -11.70 -12.90
CA GLU A 719 -31.08 -12.20 -14.28
C GLU A 719 -29.77 -11.74 -14.93
N GLU A 720 -29.44 -10.46 -14.77
CA GLU A 720 -28.24 -9.89 -15.37
C GLU A 720 -26.96 -10.50 -14.77
N LYS A 721 -26.93 -10.70 -13.45
CA LYS A 721 -25.83 -11.43 -12.77
C LYS A 721 -25.68 -12.85 -13.32
N ALA A 722 -26.78 -13.59 -13.48
CA ALA A 722 -26.74 -14.94 -14.02
C ALA A 722 -26.24 -14.97 -15.48
N ILE A 723 -26.72 -14.04 -16.33
CA ILE A 723 -26.30 -13.92 -17.73
C ILE A 723 -24.81 -13.60 -17.83
N VAL A 724 -24.33 -12.57 -17.15
CA VAL A 724 -22.91 -12.17 -17.24
C VAL A 724 -22.02 -13.27 -16.68
N ALA A 725 -22.34 -13.82 -15.51
CA ALA A 725 -21.55 -14.88 -14.90
C ALA A 725 -21.46 -16.13 -15.80
N LYS A 726 -22.58 -16.56 -16.41
CA LYS A 726 -22.62 -17.80 -17.18
C LYS A 726 -22.18 -17.64 -18.63
N CYS A 727 -22.68 -16.60 -19.31
CA CYS A 727 -22.51 -16.43 -20.76
C CYS A 727 -21.27 -15.61 -21.14
N LEU A 728 -20.85 -14.65 -20.31
CA LEU A 728 -19.65 -13.86 -20.56
C LEU A 728 -18.44 -14.35 -19.76
N GLN A 729 -18.61 -14.68 -18.48
CA GLN A 729 -17.51 -15.13 -17.61
C GLN A 729 -17.31 -16.65 -17.56
N LEU A 730 -18.18 -17.41 -18.20
CA LEU A 730 -18.11 -18.88 -18.28
C LEU A 730 -18.04 -19.58 -16.91
N ARG A 731 -18.57 -18.97 -15.86
CA ARG A 731 -18.53 -19.54 -14.50
C ARG A 731 -19.30 -20.86 -14.44
N PRO A 732 -18.78 -21.85 -13.70
CA PRO A 732 -19.52 -23.08 -13.46
C PRO A 732 -20.76 -22.78 -12.61
N TRP A 733 -21.79 -23.62 -12.74
CA TRP A 733 -23.07 -23.41 -12.05
C TRP A 733 -22.94 -23.28 -10.53
N ARG A 734 -21.94 -23.92 -9.92
CA ARG A 734 -21.67 -23.85 -8.48
C ARG A 734 -21.23 -22.45 -7.99
N GLU A 735 -20.71 -21.62 -8.89
CA GLU A 735 -20.19 -20.28 -8.59
C GLU A 735 -21.21 -19.16 -8.89
N ILE A 736 -22.42 -19.52 -9.36
CA ILE A 736 -23.51 -18.58 -9.62
C ILE A 736 -24.40 -18.54 -8.38
N ASP A 737 -24.36 -17.41 -7.68
CA ASP A 737 -25.10 -17.17 -6.44
C ASP A 737 -26.55 -16.76 -6.73
N ALA A 738 -27.39 -17.78 -6.97
CA ALA A 738 -28.85 -17.63 -7.09
C ALA A 738 -29.56 -18.93 -6.71
N SER A 739 -30.59 -18.83 -5.84
CA SER A 739 -31.41 -19.97 -5.38
C SER A 739 -32.06 -20.74 -6.52
N GLU A 740 -32.36 -20.06 -7.64
CA GLU A 740 -32.93 -20.65 -8.85
C GLU A 740 -32.13 -20.30 -10.13
N LYS A 741 -30.80 -20.35 -10.06
CA LYS A 741 -29.89 -19.94 -11.16
C LYS A 741 -30.27 -20.41 -12.57
N TYR A 742 -30.88 -21.59 -12.73
CA TYR A 742 -31.29 -22.11 -14.04
C TYR A 742 -32.53 -21.40 -14.59
N SER A 743 -33.58 -21.22 -13.78
CA SER A 743 -34.80 -20.52 -14.20
C SER A 743 -34.50 -19.03 -14.44
N THR A 744 -33.67 -18.43 -13.58
CA THR A 744 -33.22 -17.04 -13.73
C THR A 744 -32.46 -16.82 -15.04
N LEU A 745 -31.52 -17.72 -15.38
CA LEU A 745 -30.79 -17.60 -16.66
C LEU A 745 -31.73 -17.75 -17.86
N LEU A 746 -32.66 -18.70 -17.81
CA LEU A 746 -33.64 -18.92 -18.88
C LEU A 746 -34.49 -17.67 -19.09
N ALA A 747 -35.05 -17.09 -18.02
CA ALA A 747 -35.86 -15.88 -18.09
C ALA A 747 -35.08 -14.70 -18.68
N GLY A 748 -33.83 -14.51 -18.25
CA GLY A 748 -32.95 -13.46 -18.78
C GLY A 748 -32.62 -13.67 -20.27
N LEU A 749 -32.23 -14.87 -20.66
CA LEU A 749 -31.92 -15.19 -22.07
C LEU A 749 -33.15 -15.03 -22.98
N LYS A 750 -34.34 -15.39 -22.49
CA LYS A 750 -35.59 -15.20 -23.22
C LYS A 750 -35.85 -13.72 -23.51
N LYS A 751 -35.65 -12.84 -22.53
CA LYS A 751 -35.77 -11.38 -22.72
C LYS A 751 -34.77 -10.84 -23.75
N ILE A 752 -33.51 -11.28 -23.69
CA ILE A 752 -32.49 -10.89 -24.69
C ILE A 752 -32.89 -11.40 -26.08
N TRP A 753 -33.42 -12.61 -26.18
CA TRP A 753 -33.90 -13.17 -27.43
C TRP A 753 -35.10 -12.40 -28.01
N GLU A 754 -36.07 -12.04 -27.18
CA GLU A 754 -37.21 -11.20 -27.59
C GLU A 754 -36.77 -9.81 -28.03
N TRP A 755 -35.82 -9.20 -27.32
CA TRP A 755 -35.18 -7.94 -27.73
C TRP A 755 -34.49 -8.07 -29.10
N TYR A 756 -33.79 -9.18 -29.31
CA TYR A 756 -33.08 -9.46 -30.54
C TYR A 756 -34.05 -9.63 -31.72
N LEU A 757 -35.13 -10.39 -31.50
CA LEU A 757 -36.20 -10.56 -32.47
C LEU A 757 -36.85 -9.23 -32.83
N GLY A 758 -37.26 -8.43 -31.85
CA GLY A 758 -38.01 -7.19 -32.10
C GLY A 758 -37.20 -6.08 -32.78
N LYS A 759 -35.86 -6.15 -32.79
CA LYS A 759 -35.01 -5.09 -33.37
C LYS A 759 -34.26 -5.51 -34.63
N TYR A 760 -33.98 -6.80 -34.81
CA TYR A 760 -33.01 -7.22 -35.82
C TYR A 760 -33.52 -8.30 -36.75
N LEU A 761 -34.46 -9.14 -36.35
CA LEU A 761 -35.16 -10.07 -37.24
C LEU A 761 -36.43 -9.41 -37.77
#